data_AF-A0A9N8PX17-F1
#
_entry.id   AF-A0A9N8PX17-F1
#
_cell.length_a   1.000
_cell.length_b   1.000
_cell.length_c   1.000
_cell.angle_alpha   90.00
_cell.angle_beta   90.00
_cell.angle_gamma   90.00
#
_symmetry.space_group_name_H-M   'P 1'
#
loop_
_entity.id
_entity.type
_entity.pdbx_description
1 polymer ?
#
loop_
_entity_poly.entity_id
_entity_poly.type
_entity_poly.pdbx_seq_one_letter_code
_entity_poly.pdbx_strand_id
1 'polypeptide(L)'
;MKYSTTALAIAGMAATVRGHGFLTSPKARMPGDAFEAACGQQVYYNQAGDNYGNIQGELQVAKTQTDYNAEKCRIWLCKGFKYEDNKDLVQTYTPGQKVPIKFDVRAPHEGTANVSIVDTATNTVIGTPLISWDVYASSASSIPTDQTSFDITIPENLGSKCSTAGACVLQHFWDARSVDQTYESCIDFTVSGSGSGAAPASSKAASSSAAPVTSQKAVSSSSSAPAKAPITSTKPASSVAKPTTMATVVKSSSAAPVSSSSTSGSVAAYGQCGGRAFTGATQCVSGWTCKVMNDYYSQCVAGDNKVTSASSPAASSTWLNSDSGSLKGGDDLASNVTRILRAIKPASSDSIPQIVYYHYGIGLSEAVREGYSYLATNWEVGDEIFLFGFSRGAFTARAIAGLIDNIGMLTKAGLPYLAEIFRDVQHRHDADYKPKHPNKPFKNKPSVMDPRYRHELERRGMTRLRVPIKVVGVWDTVGTPRIGWLEKLGLQSSASKRMSFYDTRLLDCVEYAFQALALDERRSAFSPALWEKKPGNTTVLRQVWFPGVHSNVGGGLDDQELANLTLAWMMAQVAPFLDMDLDYALDQQDDTEQYYKETRQKPRSWSFGKIVDSMTGIYAIGGATTRTPGRYYVVDPNDGRKTDVPLQSTHEYMHSSVRTRVRLKGPGVDDEGLYEPKALRDWKLFVDYDGEKDRGGRPDVFWKLRTSERNVTTRTIPEAPLLSLERELLEMDPEMEEFVFRPAPTARNSVRRARAASRSQSRRR
;
A
#
# COMPACT_ATOMS: atom_id res chain seq x y z
N MET A 1 45.61 19.58 -21.61
CA MET A 1 46.23 20.62 -20.74
C MET A 1 45.73 20.40 -19.31
N LYS A 2 46.44 20.90 -18.28
CA LYS A 2 46.05 20.73 -16.87
C LYS A 2 45.23 21.94 -16.38
N TYR A 3 44.07 21.69 -15.76
CA TYR A 3 43.55 22.40 -14.57
C TYR A 3 42.56 21.41 -13.91
N SER A 4 42.85 20.82 -12.74
CA SER A 4 42.99 21.40 -11.40
C SER A 4 41.64 21.57 -10.69
N THR A 5 41.49 20.78 -9.62
CA THR A 5 40.39 20.70 -8.67
C THR A 5 39.80 22.03 -8.20
N THR A 6 38.50 22.05 -7.94
CA THR A 6 37.93 22.78 -6.79
C THR A 6 36.87 21.91 -6.15
N ALA A 7 37.11 21.46 -4.93
CA ALA A 7 36.07 20.88 -4.08
C ALA A 7 35.41 22.01 -3.29
N LEU A 8 34.09 22.15 -3.41
CA LEU A 8 33.27 22.95 -2.51
C LEU A 8 32.14 22.05 -1.99
N ALA A 9 31.81 22.19 -0.72
CA ALA A 9 30.81 21.37 -0.03
C ALA A 9 29.57 22.21 0.33
N ILE A 10 28.56 21.55 0.93
CA ILE A 10 27.40 22.17 1.63
C ILE A 10 26.36 22.78 0.63
N ALA A 11 25.04 22.56 0.75
CA ALA A 11 24.27 21.64 1.60
C ALA A 11 22.84 21.39 1.06
N GLY A 12 22.20 20.34 1.61
CA GLY A 12 20.75 20.31 1.85
C GLY A 12 19.84 19.91 0.69
N MET A 13 18.54 20.03 0.97
CA MET A 13 17.39 19.83 0.08
C MET A 13 17.09 18.35 -0.24
N ALA A 14 15.89 17.86 0.11
CA ALA A 14 15.65 16.44 0.36
C ALA A 14 14.25 15.93 -0.02
N ALA A 15 14.02 14.63 0.20
CA ALA A 15 12.83 13.92 -0.24
C ALA A 15 11.55 14.45 0.42
N THR A 16 10.56 14.79 -0.41
CA THR A 16 9.22 15.22 -0.01
C THR A 16 8.36 14.01 0.38
N VAL A 17 8.68 13.36 1.51
CA VAL A 17 7.80 12.34 2.09
C VAL A 17 6.44 12.97 2.36
N ARG A 18 5.35 12.29 2.00
CA ARG A 18 3.99 12.78 2.24
C ARG A 18 3.58 12.51 3.68
N GLY A 19 3.92 13.47 4.53
CA GLY A 19 3.28 13.69 5.81
C GLY A 19 4.22 14.22 6.87
N HIS A 20 4.33 15.54 7.00
CA HIS A 20 4.99 16.22 8.13
C HIS A 20 4.19 17.49 8.53
N GLY A 21 3.87 17.67 9.81
CA GLY A 21 3.39 18.95 10.35
C GLY A 21 2.00 19.42 9.89
N PHE A 22 1.01 19.33 10.78
CA PHE A 22 -0.27 20.01 10.58
C PHE A 22 -0.94 20.44 11.90
N LEU A 23 -1.63 21.59 11.88
CA LEU A 23 -2.46 22.05 13.00
C LEU A 23 -3.68 21.13 13.19
N THR A 24 -3.71 20.41 14.31
CA THR A 24 -4.78 19.45 14.64
C THR A 24 -5.80 20.00 15.64
N SER A 25 -5.44 21.01 16.44
CA SER A 25 -6.34 21.70 17.36
C SER A 25 -5.91 23.15 17.58
N PRO A 26 -6.81 24.14 17.54
CA PRO A 26 -8.11 24.11 16.87
C PRO A 26 -8.01 23.60 15.42
N LYS A 27 -9.12 23.12 14.85
CA LYS A 27 -9.09 22.47 13.53
C LYS A 27 -8.79 23.50 12.44
N ALA A 28 -7.66 23.32 11.74
CA ALA A 28 -7.27 24.16 10.62
C ALA A 28 -8.09 23.90 9.35
N ARG A 29 -7.99 24.82 8.38
CA ARG A 29 -8.58 24.73 7.04
C ARG A 29 -8.24 23.41 6.34
N MET A 30 -9.21 22.86 5.63
CA MET A 30 -9.10 21.67 4.79
C MET A 30 -9.45 22.01 3.33
N PRO A 31 -9.05 21.20 2.33
CA PRO A 31 -9.48 21.37 0.94
C PRO A 31 -10.96 20.99 0.74
N GLY A 32 -11.70 21.80 -0.02
CA GLY A 32 -13.05 21.51 -0.52
C GLY A 32 -13.23 21.94 -1.98
N ASP A 33 -14.47 22.11 -2.40
CA ASP A 33 -14.85 22.40 -3.79
C ASP A 33 -14.27 23.75 -4.29
N ALA A 34 -14.16 24.76 -3.41
CA ALA A 34 -13.56 26.04 -3.77
C ALA A 34 -12.03 25.94 -3.89
N PHE A 35 -11.39 25.05 -3.12
CA PHE A 35 -9.97 24.69 -3.33
C PHE A 35 -9.77 23.96 -4.65
N GLU A 36 -10.61 22.98 -5.01
CA GLU A 36 -10.53 22.30 -6.32
C GLU A 36 -10.68 23.30 -7.48
N ALA A 37 -11.68 24.17 -7.42
CA ALA A 37 -11.94 25.19 -8.45
C ALA A 37 -10.85 26.28 -8.58
N ALA A 38 -9.93 26.38 -7.63
CA ALA A 38 -8.84 27.35 -7.61
C ALA A 38 -7.45 26.73 -7.85
N CYS A 39 -7.23 25.52 -7.35
CA CYS A 39 -5.94 24.83 -7.34
C CYS A 39 -5.88 23.59 -8.25
N GLY A 40 -6.95 23.23 -8.95
CA GLY A 40 -6.98 22.10 -9.87
C GLY A 40 -7.16 20.75 -9.18
N GLN A 41 -7.65 19.78 -9.95
CA GLN A 41 -8.16 18.51 -9.45
C GLN A 41 -7.08 17.61 -8.83
N GLN A 42 -5.88 17.57 -9.39
CA GLN A 42 -4.82 16.70 -8.87
C GLN A 42 -4.25 17.23 -7.55
N VAL A 43 -4.04 18.54 -7.42
CA VAL A 43 -3.65 19.18 -6.13
C VAL A 43 -4.77 19.03 -5.08
N TYR A 44 -6.05 19.11 -5.47
CA TYR A 44 -7.16 18.79 -4.57
C TYR A 44 -7.08 17.34 -4.05
N TYR A 45 -6.95 16.34 -4.93
CA TYR A 45 -6.82 14.93 -4.49
C TYR A 45 -5.54 14.67 -3.69
N ASN A 46 -4.46 15.40 -3.98
CA ASN A 46 -3.22 15.38 -3.21
C ASN A 46 -3.47 15.71 -1.73
N GLN A 47 -4.11 16.87 -1.52
CA GLN A 47 -4.33 17.50 -0.23
C GLN A 47 -5.47 16.85 0.57
N ALA A 48 -6.50 16.36 -0.12
CA ALA A 48 -7.58 15.58 0.49
C ALA A 48 -7.13 14.16 0.85
N GLY A 49 -6.06 13.65 0.22
CA GLY A 49 -5.40 12.38 0.55
C GLY A 49 -4.41 12.52 1.71
N ASP A 50 -3.56 13.55 1.70
CA ASP A 50 -2.70 13.92 2.83
C ASP A 50 -2.48 15.44 2.92
N ASN A 51 -3.13 16.08 3.89
CA ASN A 51 -2.99 17.50 4.16
C ASN A 51 -1.62 17.89 4.77
N TYR A 52 -0.82 16.90 5.21
CA TYR A 52 0.49 17.09 5.84
C TYR A 52 1.66 17.17 4.83
N GLY A 53 1.41 17.27 3.52
CA GLY A 53 2.47 17.59 2.55
C GLY A 53 3.06 19.02 2.72
N ASN A 54 4.18 19.30 2.05
CA ASN A 54 4.75 20.65 1.90
C ASN A 54 4.30 21.34 0.61
N ILE A 55 4.42 22.67 0.56
CA ILE A 55 4.04 23.50 -0.59
C ILE A 55 4.88 23.17 -1.84
N GLN A 56 6.18 22.88 -1.68
CA GLN A 56 7.09 22.52 -2.77
C GLN A 56 6.62 21.25 -3.52
N GLY A 57 6.14 20.23 -2.79
CA GLY A 57 5.54 19.02 -3.35
C GLY A 57 4.22 19.29 -4.08
N GLU A 58 3.36 20.16 -3.54
CA GLU A 58 2.14 20.58 -4.25
C GLU A 58 2.46 21.38 -5.52
N LEU A 59 3.51 22.21 -5.51
CA LEU A 59 4.02 22.92 -6.69
C LEU A 59 4.68 22.00 -7.74
N GLN A 60 5.03 20.77 -7.39
CA GLN A 60 5.43 19.73 -8.36
C GLN A 60 4.18 19.12 -9.01
N VAL A 61 3.15 18.79 -8.23
CA VAL A 61 1.86 18.26 -8.73
C VAL A 61 1.10 19.28 -9.58
N ALA A 62 1.17 20.57 -9.20
CA ALA A 62 0.59 21.67 -9.95
C ALA A 62 1.15 21.77 -11.39
N LYS A 63 2.34 21.24 -11.67
CA LYS A 63 2.96 21.23 -13.01
C LYS A 63 2.48 20.08 -13.90
N THR A 64 1.81 19.07 -13.35
CA THR A 64 1.31 17.90 -14.11
C THR A 64 -0.18 17.99 -14.46
N GLN A 65 -0.84 19.10 -14.13
CA GLN A 65 -2.27 19.33 -14.38
C GLN A 65 -2.48 20.66 -15.15
N THR A 66 -3.49 20.72 -16.03
CA THR A 66 -3.74 21.89 -16.91
C THR A 66 -4.77 22.88 -16.36
N ASP A 67 -5.38 22.57 -15.20
CA ASP A 67 -6.41 23.34 -14.52
C ASP A 67 -5.89 24.13 -13.31
N TYR A 68 -4.58 24.02 -12.99
CA TYR A 68 -3.94 24.84 -11.97
C TYR A 68 -3.97 26.33 -12.33
N ASN A 69 -4.42 27.17 -11.39
CA ASN A 69 -4.32 28.62 -11.51
C ASN A 69 -3.60 29.18 -10.28
N ALA A 70 -2.34 29.61 -10.43
CA ALA A 70 -1.51 30.08 -9.32
C ALA A 70 -2.11 31.27 -8.57
N GLU A 71 -2.70 32.23 -9.29
CA GLU A 71 -3.27 33.47 -8.75
C GLU A 71 -4.53 33.23 -7.91
N LYS A 72 -5.40 32.31 -8.36
CA LYS A 72 -6.57 31.85 -7.59
C LYS A 72 -6.15 30.91 -6.46
N CYS A 73 -5.20 30.02 -6.71
CA CYS A 73 -4.77 29.03 -5.74
C CYS A 73 -4.09 29.68 -4.52
N ARG A 74 -3.22 30.69 -4.72
CA ARG A 74 -2.47 31.38 -3.65
C ARG A 74 -1.82 30.39 -2.68
N ILE A 75 -1.06 29.42 -3.22
CA ILE A 75 -0.62 28.23 -2.46
C ILE A 75 0.33 28.52 -1.28
N TRP A 76 0.91 29.74 -1.23
CA TRP A 76 1.72 30.28 -0.12
C TRP A 76 0.90 31.13 0.88
N LEU A 77 -0.40 30.86 0.98
CA LEU A 77 -1.31 31.40 2.00
C LEU A 77 -2.22 30.24 2.41
N CYS A 78 -2.08 29.77 3.65
CA CYS A 78 -2.81 28.62 4.17
C CYS A 78 -2.71 27.36 3.30
N LYS A 79 -1.55 27.11 2.68
CA LYS A 79 -1.35 26.02 1.70
C LYS A 79 -2.32 26.08 0.51
N GLY A 80 -2.91 27.26 0.26
CA GLY A 80 -3.94 27.56 -0.73
C GLY A 80 -5.40 27.33 -0.27
N PHE A 81 -5.66 26.71 0.88
CA PHE A 81 -7.00 26.31 1.32
C PHE A 81 -7.96 27.50 1.49
N LYS A 82 -9.20 27.34 1.01
CA LYS A 82 -10.18 28.43 0.91
C LYS A 82 -11.00 28.63 2.17
N TYR A 83 -11.38 29.86 2.42
CA TYR A 83 -12.31 30.20 3.51
C TYR A 83 -13.71 29.66 3.22
N GLU A 84 -14.07 29.65 1.95
CA GLU A 84 -15.36 29.20 1.41
C GLU A 84 -15.70 27.76 1.83
N ASP A 85 -14.68 26.89 1.86
CA ASP A 85 -14.76 25.47 2.25
C ASP A 85 -14.76 25.26 3.78
N ASN A 86 -14.48 26.29 4.58
CA ASN A 86 -14.08 26.15 6.00
C ASN A 86 -14.84 27.07 6.97
N LYS A 87 -15.96 27.65 6.56
CA LYS A 87 -16.79 28.58 7.38
C LYS A 87 -17.22 27.99 8.73
N ASP A 88 -17.48 26.68 8.77
CA ASP A 88 -17.89 25.96 9.98
C ASP A 88 -16.73 25.72 10.97
N LEU A 89 -15.49 26.11 10.62
CA LEU A 89 -14.29 25.96 11.46
C LEU A 89 -13.85 27.28 12.13
N VAL A 90 -14.53 28.40 11.84
CA VAL A 90 -14.19 29.72 12.37
C VAL A 90 -14.26 29.72 13.90
N GLN A 91 -13.15 30.13 14.53
CA GLN A 91 -13.08 30.31 15.98
C GLN A 91 -13.43 31.75 16.37
N THR A 92 -13.90 31.96 17.61
CA THR A 92 -14.12 33.31 18.15
C THR A 92 -13.32 33.48 19.43
N TYR A 93 -12.52 34.54 19.50
CA TYR A 93 -11.67 34.85 20.65
C TYR A 93 -11.87 36.27 21.16
N THR A 94 -11.52 36.52 22.42
CA THR A 94 -11.39 37.88 22.97
C THR A 94 -9.94 38.38 22.90
N PRO A 95 -9.72 39.70 22.91
CA PRO A 95 -8.42 40.28 23.26
C PRO A 95 -7.82 39.63 24.52
N GLY A 96 -6.50 39.38 24.51
CA GLY A 96 -5.77 38.77 25.63
C GLY A 96 -6.06 37.28 25.89
N GLN A 97 -6.94 36.63 25.11
CA GLN A 97 -7.26 35.22 25.31
C GLN A 97 -6.08 34.31 25.01
N LYS A 98 -5.81 33.35 25.90
CA LYS A 98 -4.95 32.20 25.60
C LYS A 98 -5.70 31.14 24.80
N VAL A 99 -5.05 30.62 23.76
CA VAL A 99 -5.58 29.57 22.90
C VAL A 99 -4.60 28.40 22.85
N PRO A 100 -4.99 27.19 23.30
CA PRO A 100 -4.12 26.01 23.28
C PRO A 100 -4.08 25.42 21.87
N ILE A 101 -2.90 25.43 21.27
CA ILE A 101 -2.61 24.93 19.94
C ILE A 101 -1.98 23.53 20.01
N LYS A 102 -2.32 22.65 19.06
CA LYS A 102 -1.63 21.37 18.82
C LYS A 102 -1.20 21.26 17.37
N PHE A 103 0.07 20.91 17.17
CA PHE A 103 0.68 20.68 15.87
C PHE A 103 1.28 19.27 15.83
N ASP A 104 0.86 18.47 14.85
CA ASP A 104 1.24 17.06 14.72
C ASP A 104 2.38 16.88 13.71
N VAL A 105 3.58 16.59 14.21
CA VAL A 105 4.79 16.41 13.40
C VAL A 105 5.03 14.91 13.13
N ARG A 106 4.44 14.43 12.04
CA ARG A 106 4.51 13.02 11.61
C ARG A 106 5.92 12.51 11.28
N ALA A 107 6.84 13.37 10.82
CA ALA A 107 8.29 13.15 10.97
C ALA A 107 9.04 14.50 11.04
N PRO A 108 10.13 14.59 11.83
CA PRO A 108 10.90 15.82 12.03
C PRO A 108 11.81 16.18 10.86
N HIS A 109 11.93 17.48 10.57
CA HIS A 109 12.93 18.09 9.70
C HIS A 109 13.36 19.43 10.31
N GLU A 110 14.65 19.59 10.58
CA GLU A 110 15.13 20.78 11.28
C GLU A 110 14.93 22.05 10.44
N GLY A 111 14.28 23.05 11.03
CA GLY A 111 13.96 24.32 10.40
C GLY A 111 13.58 25.37 11.43
N THR A 112 13.10 26.53 10.96
CA THR A 112 12.45 27.52 11.84
C THR A 112 10.94 27.37 11.76
N ALA A 113 10.21 27.76 12.80
CA ALA A 113 8.74 27.85 12.73
C ALA A 113 8.20 29.02 13.52
N ASN A 114 6.99 29.47 13.18
CA ASN A 114 6.24 30.44 13.96
C ASN A 114 4.73 30.22 13.85
N VAL A 115 3.98 30.83 14.77
CA VAL A 115 2.55 31.09 14.59
C VAL A 115 2.35 32.60 14.49
N SER A 116 1.80 33.05 13.37
CA SER A 116 1.55 34.47 13.06
C SER A 116 0.09 34.70 12.70
N ILE A 117 -0.40 35.91 12.96
CA ILE A 117 -1.68 36.37 12.41
C ILE A 117 -1.42 36.93 11.02
N VAL A 118 -2.09 36.40 10.00
CA VAL A 118 -1.90 36.78 8.59
C VAL A 118 -3.17 37.42 8.03
N ASP A 119 -2.97 38.56 7.36
CA ASP A 119 -3.95 39.26 6.53
C ASP A 119 -4.18 38.47 5.24
N THR A 120 -5.35 37.86 5.08
CA THR A 120 -5.61 36.95 3.95
C THR A 120 -5.74 37.67 2.61
N ALA A 121 -6.05 38.97 2.62
CA ALA A 121 -6.15 39.76 1.40
C ALA A 121 -4.77 39.98 0.77
N THR A 122 -3.81 40.47 1.56
CA THR A 122 -2.45 40.84 1.13
C THR A 122 -1.44 39.70 1.23
N ASN A 123 -1.70 38.68 2.05
CA ASN A 123 -0.73 37.68 2.53
C ASN A 123 0.44 38.31 3.32
N THR A 124 0.12 39.16 4.32
CA THR A 124 1.12 39.80 5.18
C THR A 124 0.85 39.54 6.66
N VAL A 125 1.91 39.34 7.45
CA VAL A 125 1.79 39.20 8.91
C VAL A 125 1.33 40.53 9.55
N ILE A 126 0.41 40.43 10.50
CA ILE A 126 -0.09 41.55 11.31
C ILE A 126 0.67 41.55 12.66
N GLY A 127 1.48 42.58 12.88
CA GLY A 127 2.30 42.71 14.09
C GLY A 127 3.52 41.78 14.07
N THR A 128 3.90 41.26 15.24
CA THR A 128 4.95 40.24 15.38
C THR A 128 4.34 38.84 15.47
N PRO A 129 5.11 37.76 15.18
CA PRO A 129 4.69 36.41 15.50
C PRO A 129 4.29 36.25 16.98
N LEU A 130 3.31 35.40 17.25
CA LEU A 130 2.79 35.14 18.60
C LEU A 130 3.70 34.18 19.39
N ILE A 131 4.37 33.29 18.67
CA ILE A 131 5.40 32.37 19.15
C ILE A 131 6.28 31.99 17.96
N SER A 132 7.57 31.75 18.20
CA SER A 132 8.55 31.35 17.19
C SER A 132 9.64 30.47 17.79
N TRP A 133 10.17 29.56 16.97
CA TRP A 133 11.29 28.68 17.32
C TRP A 133 12.37 28.78 16.24
N ASP A 134 13.60 29.11 16.64
CA ASP A 134 14.77 29.14 15.75
C ASP A 134 15.27 27.73 15.39
N VAL A 135 14.91 26.73 16.20
CA VAL A 135 15.12 25.30 15.95
C VAL A 135 13.83 24.56 16.25
N TYR A 136 13.09 24.23 15.20
CA TYR A 136 11.80 23.53 15.24
C TYR A 136 11.90 22.15 14.60
N ALA A 137 11.21 21.18 15.20
CA ALA A 137 11.07 19.81 14.69
C ALA A 137 12.41 19.17 14.28
N SER A 138 13.45 19.34 15.10
CA SER A 138 14.78 18.78 14.83
C SER A 138 14.74 17.25 14.71
N SER A 139 15.42 16.71 13.70
CA SER A 139 15.60 15.28 13.50
C SER A 139 16.74 14.68 14.36
N ALA A 140 17.49 15.52 15.09
CA ALA A 140 18.60 15.08 15.93
C ALA A 140 18.19 14.69 17.37
N SER A 141 16.94 14.96 17.77
CA SER A 141 16.44 14.72 19.12
C SER A 141 14.94 14.41 19.12
N SER A 142 14.39 14.07 20.29
CA SER A 142 12.93 13.99 20.48
C SER A 142 12.32 15.38 20.44
N ILE A 143 11.33 15.61 19.57
CA ILE A 143 10.64 16.89 19.42
C ILE A 143 10.09 17.36 20.79
N PRO A 144 10.45 18.56 21.27
CA PRO A 144 9.93 19.09 22.53
C PRO A 144 8.40 19.24 22.55
N THR A 145 7.79 19.03 23.71
CA THR A 145 6.32 19.11 23.86
C THR A 145 5.79 20.50 23.53
N ASP A 146 6.52 21.56 23.86
CA ASP A 146 6.18 22.96 23.54
C ASP A 146 6.23 23.26 22.04
N GLN A 147 6.77 22.38 21.20
CA GLN A 147 6.69 22.50 19.74
C GLN A 147 5.44 21.84 19.15
N THR A 148 4.82 20.90 19.87
CA THR A 148 3.66 20.11 19.42
C THR A 148 2.38 20.38 20.21
N SER A 149 2.46 21.04 21.36
CA SER A 149 1.34 21.50 22.19
C SER A 149 1.75 22.73 23.00
N PHE A 150 1.21 23.90 22.65
CA PHE A 150 1.61 25.21 23.21
C PHE A 150 0.44 26.20 23.23
N ASP A 151 0.49 27.17 24.15
CA ASP A 151 -0.47 28.29 24.18
C ASP A 151 0.04 29.46 23.32
N ILE A 152 -0.82 30.03 22.48
CA ILE A 152 -0.65 31.41 21.99
C ILE A 152 -1.51 32.37 22.80
N THR A 153 -1.22 33.67 22.75
CA THR A 153 -2.09 34.73 23.30
C THR A 153 -2.56 35.64 22.17
N ILE A 154 -3.86 35.92 22.08
CA ILE A 154 -4.46 36.80 21.07
C ILE A 154 -4.12 38.26 21.41
N PRO A 155 -3.41 39.01 20.53
CA PRO A 155 -3.02 40.39 20.83
C PRO A 155 -4.22 41.32 21.04
N GLU A 156 -4.06 42.30 21.94
CA GLU A 156 -5.13 43.24 22.29
C GLU A 156 -5.43 44.26 21.18
N ASN A 157 -4.45 44.54 20.32
CA ASN A 157 -4.48 45.64 19.35
C ASN A 157 -4.59 45.18 17.88
N LEU A 158 -5.40 44.15 17.59
CA LEU A 158 -5.62 43.65 16.22
C LEU A 158 -6.51 44.56 15.34
N GLY A 159 -7.11 45.59 15.93
CA GLY A 159 -8.04 46.50 15.26
C GLY A 159 -9.31 45.81 14.76
N SER A 160 -10.10 46.54 13.95
CA SER A 160 -11.36 46.03 13.41
C SER A 160 -11.18 45.00 12.30
N LYS A 161 -9.99 44.85 11.70
CA LYS A 161 -9.80 43.99 10.51
C LYS A 161 -10.08 42.51 10.80
N CYS A 162 -9.58 42.00 11.93
CA CYS A 162 -9.80 40.62 12.36
C CYS A 162 -11.15 40.39 13.07
N SER A 163 -12.12 41.31 12.95
CA SER A 163 -13.51 41.07 13.37
C SER A 163 -14.33 40.31 12.32
N THR A 164 -13.88 40.30 11.05
CA THR A 164 -14.56 39.61 9.94
C THR A 164 -13.94 38.24 9.70
N ALA A 165 -14.77 37.20 9.74
CA ALA A 165 -14.33 35.82 9.49
C ALA A 165 -13.72 35.67 8.08
N GLY A 166 -12.61 34.95 7.97
CA GLY A 166 -11.84 34.78 6.73
C GLY A 166 -10.90 35.94 6.38
N ALA A 167 -11.00 37.12 7.01
CA ALA A 167 -10.11 38.25 6.76
C ALA A 167 -8.74 38.14 7.48
N CYS A 168 -8.69 37.41 8.60
CA CYS A 168 -7.47 37.05 9.31
C CYS A 168 -7.43 35.54 9.60
N VAL A 169 -6.22 34.98 9.61
CA VAL A 169 -5.96 33.59 10.01
C VAL A 169 -4.80 33.51 11.00
N LEU A 170 -4.85 32.55 11.91
CA LEU A 170 -3.67 32.08 12.64
C LEU A 170 -2.95 31.06 11.75
N GLN A 171 -1.87 31.48 11.10
CA GLN A 171 -1.04 30.60 10.28
C GLN A 171 0.11 30.05 11.13
N HIS A 172 0.19 28.72 11.24
CA HIS A 172 1.45 28.06 11.57
C HIS A 172 2.25 27.90 10.28
N PHE A 173 3.51 28.33 10.32
CA PHE A 173 4.45 28.31 9.21
C PHE A 173 5.76 27.69 9.68
N TRP A 174 6.17 26.58 9.07
CA TRP A 174 7.41 25.86 9.36
C TRP A 174 8.26 25.74 8.09
N ASP A 175 9.46 26.31 8.14
CA ASP A 175 10.42 26.45 7.04
C ASP A 175 11.61 25.49 7.28
N ALA A 176 11.46 24.26 6.81
CA ALA A 176 12.49 23.22 6.90
C ALA A 176 13.53 23.38 5.79
N ARG A 177 14.34 24.44 5.89
CA ARG A 177 15.39 24.80 4.91
C ARG A 177 16.41 23.70 4.66
N SER A 178 16.66 22.85 5.66
CA SER A 178 17.50 21.66 5.55
C SER A 178 17.07 20.72 4.42
N VAL A 179 15.77 20.73 4.07
CA VAL A 179 15.14 19.81 3.11
C VAL A 179 14.38 20.49 1.96
N ASP A 180 14.35 21.84 1.91
CA ASP A 180 13.52 22.67 0.99
C ASP A 180 12.02 22.39 1.07
N GLN A 181 11.47 22.43 2.28
CA GLN A 181 10.08 22.08 2.51
C GLN A 181 9.41 23.06 3.48
N THR A 182 8.36 23.71 3.00
CA THR A 182 7.57 24.66 3.76
C THR A 182 6.19 24.08 4.06
N TYR A 183 5.83 24.10 5.34
CA TYR A 183 4.60 23.55 5.87
C TYR A 183 3.71 24.68 6.40
N GLU A 184 2.48 24.73 5.91
CA GLU A 184 1.48 25.73 6.29
C GLU A 184 0.18 25.05 6.72
N SER A 185 -0.41 25.58 7.79
CA SER A 185 -1.82 25.34 8.12
C SER A 185 -2.40 26.55 8.84
N CYS A 186 -3.69 26.81 8.63
CA CYS A 186 -4.37 28.02 9.10
C CYS A 186 -5.63 27.72 9.90
N ILE A 187 -5.84 28.43 11.00
CA ILE A 187 -7.13 28.48 11.71
C ILE A 187 -7.79 29.84 11.41
N ASP A 188 -9.00 29.81 10.87
CA ASP A 188 -9.83 31.02 10.75
C ASP A 188 -10.35 31.47 12.12
N PHE A 189 -10.34 32.77 12.37
CA PHE A 189 -10.84 33.32 13.63
C PHE A 189 -11.44 34.73 13.48
N THR A 190 -12.23 35.12 14.47
CA THR A 190 -12.72 36.49 14.68
C THR A 190 -12.39 36.97 16.08
N VAL A 191 -12.07 38.25 16.24
CA VAL A 191 -11.85 38.89 17.55
C VAL A 191 -12.90 39.95 17.83
N SER A 192 -13.56 39.84 18.98
CA SER A 192 -14.61 40.76 19.40
C SER A 192 -14.04 41.99 20.13
N GLY A 193 -13.76 43.07 19.39
CA GLY A 193 -13.66 44.42 19.96
C GLY A 193 -12.59 45.34 19.39
N SER A 194 -13.01 46.38 18.66
CA SER A 194 -12.26 47.63 18.44
C SER A 194 -13.21 48.70 17.89
N GLY A 195 -14.24 49.03 18.67
CA GLY A 195 -15.24 50.07 18.37
C GLY A 195 -15.23 51.15 19.44
N SER A 196 -14.37 52.15 19.31
CA SER A 196 -14.29 53.27 20.26
C SER A 196 -15.43 54.27 20.04
N GLY A 197 -16.53 54.09 20.76
CA GLY A 197 -17.67 55.01 20.81
C GLY A 197 -18.35 54.93 22.19
N ALA A 198 -18.63 56.08 22.81
CA ALA A 198 -18.96 56.15 24.23
C ALA A 198 -20.44 56.43 24.53
N ALA A 199 -20.91 55.83 25.63
CA ALA A 199 -22.10 56.17 26.42
C ALA A 199 -23.50 55.92 25.80
N PRO A 200 -24.57 55.84 26.63
CA PRO A 200 -24.65 55.71 28.09
C PRO A 200 -25.33 54.40 28.56
N ALA A 201 -25.46 54.25 29.89
CA ALA A 201 -25.90 53.02 30.55
C ALA A 201 -27.38 52.65 30.39
N SER A 202 -27.68 51.36 30.57
CA SER A 202 -28.95 50.84 31.10
C SER A 202 -28.68 49.57 31.90
N SER A 203 -29.35 49.39 33.04
CA SER A 203 -28.92 48.48 34.10
C SER A 203 -29.87 47.30 34.34
N LYS A 204 -29.31 46.15 34.75
CA LYS A 204 -29.80 45.36 35.90
C LYS A 204 -28.77 44.34 36.38
N ALA A 205 -28.99 43.87 37.61
CA ALA A 205 -28.10 43.04 38.42
C ALA A 205 -28.28 41.52 38.12
N ALA A 206 -27.58 40.55 38.73
CA ALA A 206 -26.83 40.60 40.00
C ALA A 206 -25.75 39.50 40.16
N SER A 207 -24.85 39.71 41.15
CA SER A 207 -24.28 38.75 42.14
C SER A 207 -23.93 37.29 41.74
N SER A 208 -22.85 36.66 42.21
CA SER A 208 -22.06 36.91 43.45
C SER A 208 -20.60 36.40 43.38
N SER A 209 -19.83 36.79 44.41
CA SER A 209 -18.54 36.28 44.93
C SER A 209 -18.28 34.74 44.85
N ALA A 210 -17.06 34.22 45.01
CA ALA A 210 -15.92 34.71 45.82
C ALA A 210 -14.50 34.34 45.32
N ALA A 211 -13.48 34.80 46.05
CA ALA A 211 -12.04 34.69 45.76
C ALA A 211 -11.32 33.59 46.60
N PRO A 212 -10.02 33.27 46.37
CA PRO A 212 -9.41 31.99 46.78
C PRO A 212 -8.64 32.03 48.12
N VAL A 213 -8.13 30.87 48.54
CA VAL A 213 -7.14 30.71 49.63
C VAL A 213 -5.92 29.93 49.12
N THR A 214 -4.73 30.31 49.60
CA THR A 214 -3.41 29.79 49.23
C THR A 214 -3.01 28.53 50.02
N SER A 215 -2.00 27.79 49.51
CA SER A 215 -0.80 27.46 50.29
C SER A 215 0.28 26.77 49.45
N GLN A 216 1.54 27.12 49.70
CA GLN A 216 2.73 26.43 49.17
C GLN A 216 3.20 25.32 50.12
N LYS A 217 3.94 24.32 49.61
CA LYS A 217 5.07 23.74 50.35
C LYS A 217 6.09 23.07 49.42
N ALA A 218 7.38 23.22 49.74
CA ALA A 218 8.51 22.56 49.08
C ALA A 218 9.36 21.82 50.13
N VAL A 219 10.07 20.76 49.73
CA VAL A 219 11.03 20.01 50.58
C VAL A 219 12.14 19.41 49.71
N SER A 220 13.36 19.31 50.24
CA SER A 220 14.56 18.66 49.63
C SER A 220 14.77 17.25 50.25
N SER A 221 15.72 16.39 49.88
CA SER A 221 16.88 16.40 48.95
C SER A 221 17.06 14.95 48.36
N SER A 222 18.17 14.36 47.89
CA SER A 222 19.64 14.56 48.03
C SER A 222 20.40 13.97 46.82
N SER A 223 21.72 14.19 46.79
CA SER A 223 22.71 13.63 45.86
C SER A 223 22.97 12.12 45.96
N SER A 224 23.30 11.46 44.84
CA SER A 224 24.61 10.78 44.65
C SER A 224 24.79 10.25 43.22
N ALA A 225 26.04 10.09 42.78
CA ALA A 225 26.45 9.34 41.58
C ALA A 225 27.51 8.30 42.00
N PRO A 226 27.78 7.24 41.22
CA PRO A 226 28.92 7.33 40.29
C PRO A 226 28.87 6.45 39.02
N ALA A 227 29.94 6.58 38.22
CA ALA A 227 30.54 5.61 37.28
C ALA A 227 29.91 5.39 35.88
N LYS A 228 30.82 5.28 34.89
CA LYS A 228 30.57 4.87 33.50
C LYS A 228 30.99 3.41 33.29
N ALA A 229 30.25 2.69 32.45
CA ALA A 229 30.72 1.53 31.69
C ALA A 229 30.07 1.55 30.29
N PRO A 230 30.72 1.04 29.22
CA PRO A 230 30.22 1.18 27.86
C PRO A 230 29.12 0.16 27.53
N ILE A 231 28.01 0.63 26.93
CA ILE A 231 26.98 -0.21 26.32
C ILE A 231 27.12 -0.09 24.80
N THR A 232 27.27 -1.22 24.11
CA THR A 232 27.33 -1.29 22.64
C THR A 232 25.96 -0.98 22.03
N SER A 233 25.91 -0.02 21.10
CA SER A 233 24.66 0.47 20.52
C SER A 233 24.17 -0.39 19.35
N THR A 234 23.31 -1.37 19.64
CA THR A 234 22.47 -2.01 18.61
C THR A 234 21.32 -1.07 18.23
N LYS A 235 21.34 -0.57 16.99
CA LYS A 235 20.33 0.34 16.42
C LYS A 235 18.97 -0.38 16.27
N PRO A 236 17.87 0.10 16.87
CA PRO A 236 16.54 -0.44 16.60
C PRO A 236 16.14 -0.20 15.13
N ALA A 237 15.65 -1.25 14.46
CA ALA A 237 15.09 -1.13 13.10
C ALA A 237 13.64 -0.63 13.19
N SER A 238 13.34 0.50 12.53
CA SER A 238 11.99 1.08 12.52
C SER A 238 11.21 0.58 11.29
N SER A 239 10.15 -0.21 11.52
CA SER A 239 9.38 -0.90 10.48
C SER A 239 8.39 0.02 9.74
N VAL A 240 8.92 0.90 8.88
CA VAL A 240 8.14 1.73 7.96
C VAL A 240 7.32 0.87 7.00
N ALA A 241 6.07 1.26 6.71
CA ALA A 241 5.23 0.57 5.73
C ALA A 241 5.73 0.83 4.29
N LYS A 242 6.30 -0.20 3.66
CA LYS A 242 6.89 -0.18 2.31
C LYS A 242 5.81 -0.33 1.20
N PRO A 243 6.10 0.01 -0.09
CA PRO A 243 5.08 0.36 -1.09
C PRO A 243 4.30 -0.83 -1.69
N THR A 244 3.23 -0.49 -2.42
CA THR A 244 2.26 -1.45 -3.00
C THR A 244 2.32 -1.46 -4.53
N THR A 245 2.32 -2.64 -5.13
CA THR A 245 2.70 -2.86 -6.55
C THR A 245 1.73 -3.81 -7.27
N MET A 246 1.52 -3.59 -8.56
CA MET A 246 0.66 -4.42 -9.43
C MET A 246 1.29 -4.58 -10.81
N ALA A 247 1.04 -5.70 -11.47
CA ALA A 247 1.46 -5.93 -12.84
C ALA A 247 0.49 -6.83 -13.61
N THR A 248 0.61 -6.76 -14.93
CA THR A 248 -0.16 -7.50 -15.91
C THR A 248 0.80 -8.10 -16.92
N VAL A 249 0.57 -9.34 -17.33
CA VAL A 249 1.35 -10.01 -18.38
C VAL A 249 0.39 -10.55 -19.42
N VAL A 250 0.74 -10.39 -20.70
CA VAL A 250 0.00 -10.93 -21.84
C VAL A 250 0.93 -11.87 -22.59
N LYS A 251 0.65 -13.18 -22.57
CA LYS A 251 1.34 -14.18 -23.39
C LYS A 251 0.56 -14.33 -24.70
N SER A 252 1.16 -13.99 -25.83
CA SER A 252 0.44 -13.93 -27.11
C SER A 252 0.06 -15.32 -27.66
N SER A 253 -0.90 -15.38 -28.56
CA SER A 253 -1.18 -16.60 -29.34
C SER A 253 -0.17 -16.83 -30.47
N SER A 254 0.10 -18.10 -30.81
CA SER A 254 1.04 -18.46 -31.87
C SER A 254 0.47 -18.18 -33.27
N ALA A 255 1.05 -17.21 -33.99
CA ALA A 255 0.79 -17.02 -35.41
C ALA A 255 1.47 -18.11 -36.26
N ALA A 256 0.80 -18.59 -37.31
CA ALA A 256 1.40 -19.47 -38.30
C ALA A 256 2.58 -18.77 -39.02
N PRO A 257 3.61 -19.51 -39.48
CA PRO A 257 4.83 -18.91 -40.02
C PRO A 257 4.57 -18.18 -41.35
N VAL A 258 4.38 -16.87 -41.29
CA VAL A 258 4.34 -15.99 -42.47
C VAL A 258 5.77 -15.78 -42.96
N SER A 259 6.03 -16.11 -44.21
CA SER A 259 7.37 -16.07 -44.82
C SER A 259 8.05 -14.71 -44.69
N SER A 260 9.36 -14.73 -44.43
CA SER A 260 10.18 -13.55 -44.17
C SER A 260 10.33 -12.63 -45.39
N SER A 261 9.41 -11.69 -45.58
CA SER A 261 9.61 -10.52 -46.45
C SER A 261 10.39 -9.45 -45.68
N SER A 262 11.67 -9.27 -46.01
CA SER A 262 12.56 -8.28 -45.39
C SER A 262 12.14 -6.84 -45.73
N THR A 263 11.26 -6.27 -44.91
CA THR A 263 10.83 -4.88 -45.00
C THR A 263 11.57 -4.07 -43.93
N SER A 264 12.15 -2.93 -44.31
CA SER A 264 12.82 -2.00 -43.39
C SER A 264 11.80 -1.21 -42.55
N GLY A 265 11.02 -1.94 -41.74
CA GLY A 265 9.93 -1.39 -40.93
C GLY A 265 10.45 -0.66 -39.68
N SER A 266 9.77 0.41 -39.32
CA SER A 266 9.94 1.04 -38.01
C SER A 266 9.14 0.30 -36.94
N VAL A 267 9.66 0.28 -35.72
CA VAL A 267 9.05 -0.36 -34.56
C VAL A 267 7.78 0.40 -34.18
N ALA A 268 6.66 -0.33 -34.04
CA ALA A 268 5.39 0.24 -33.61
C ALA A 268 5.46 0.90 -32.23
N ALA A 269 4.48 1.73 -31.91
CA ALA A 269 4.28 2.27 -30.56
C ALA A 269 4.34 1.15 -29.51
N TYR A 270 5.13 1.35 -28.45
CA TYR A 270 5.41 0.36 -27.39
C TYR A 270 6.09 -0.95 -27.80
N GLY A 271 6.54 -1.11 -29.05
CA GLY A 271 7.38 -2.25 -29.45
C GLY A 271 8.83 -2.16 -28.93
N GLN A 272 9.51 -3.30 -28.84
CA GLN A 272 10.94 -3.35 -28.51
C GLN A 272 11.79 -2.81 -29.67
N CYS A 273 12.80 -2.00 -29.34
CA CYS A 273 13.67 -1.29 -30.27
C CYS A 273 15.16 -1.36 -29.88
N GLY A 274 15.54 -2.20 -28.92
CA GLY A 274 16.92 -2.35 -28.47
C GLY A 274 17.09 -3.31 -27.28
N GLY A 275 18.35 -3.56 -26.94
CA GLY A 275 18.78 -4.49 -25.88
C GLY A 275 20.04 -5.28 -26.29
N ARG A 276 20.87 -5.72 -25.33
CA ARG A 276 22.16 -6.42 -25.57
C ARG A 276 22.08 -7.73 -26.36
N ALA A 277 20.88 -8.28 -26.58
CA ALA A 277 20.64 -9.45 -27.43
C ALA A 277 19.58 -9.22 -28.54
N PHE A 278 19.15 -7.96 -28.76
CA PHE A 278 18.06 -7.65 -29.68
C PHE A 278 18.57 -7.39 -31.11
N THR A 279 18.06 -8.15 -32.07
CA THR A 279 18.44 -8.08 -33.51
C THR A 279 17.34 -7.52 -34.41
N GLY A 280 16.24 -7.02 -33.84
CA GLY A 280 15.13 -6.41 -34.58
C GLY A 280 15.42 -4.98 -35.06
N ALA A 281 14.39 -4.36 -35.66
CA ALA A 281 14.46 -2.93 -36.02
C ALA A 281 14.61 -2.06 -34.76
N THR A 282 15.42 -1.00 -34.84
CA THR A 282 15.74 -0.13 -33.69
C THR A 282 15.12 1.26 -33.76
N GLN A 283 14.55 1.63 -34.91
CA GLN A 283 13.95 2.94 -35.15
C GLN A 283 12.43 2.87 -34.97
N CYS A 284 11.88 3.70 -34.07
CA CYS A 284 10.45 3.77 -33.81
C CYS A 284 9.66 4.47 -34.93
N VAL A 285 8.34 4.22 -34.97
CA VAL A 285 7.39 4.97 -35.81
C VAL A 285 7.44 6.48 -35.52
N SER A 286 7.07 7.30 -36.51
CA SER A 286 7.18 8.77 -36.38
C SER A 286 6.41 9.32 -35.19
N GLY A 287 7.03 10.21 -34.42
CA GLY A 287 6.50 10.74 -33.15
C GLY A 287 6.80 9.85 -31.92
N TRP A 288 7.62 8.80 -32.07
CA TRP A 288 8.03 7.91 -30.98
C TRP A 288 9.55 7.80 -30.92
N THR A 289 10.08 7.61 -29.71
CA THR A 289 11.50 7.58 -29.39
C THR A 289 11.84 6.25 -28.73
N CYS A 290 12.94 5.62 -29.16
CA CYS A 290 13.44 4.41 -28.50
C CYS A 290 14.07 4.78 -27.16
N LYS A 291 13.43 4.38 -26.06
CA LYS A 291 13.91 4.60 -24.69
C LYS A 291 14.49 3.30 -24.15
N VAL A 292 15.76 3.31 -23.77
CA VAL A 292 16.38 2.21 -23.00
C VAL A 292 15.66 2.10 -21.67
N MET A 293 15.18 0.89 -21.35
CA MET A 293 14.59 0.58 -20.04
C MET A 293 15.61 -0.14 -19.17
N ASN A 294 16.33 -1.10 -19.74
CA ASN A 294 17.51 -1.73 -19.15
C ASN A 294 18.46 -2.25 -20.24
N ASP A 295 19.60 -2.81 -19.83
CA ASP A 295 20.63 -3.39 -20.69
C ASP A 295 20.10 -4.37 -21.77
N TYR A 296 19.02 -5.10 -21.50
CA TYR A 296 18.47 -6.13 -22.37
C TYR A 296 17.18 -5.71 -23.10
N TYR A 297 16.62 -4.54 -22.78
CA TYR A 297 15.34 -4.08 -23.31
C TYR A 297 15.24 -2.56 -23.46
N SER A 298 14.95 -2.11 -24.68
CA SER A 298 14.57 -0.72 -25.02
C SER A 298 13.23 -0.71 -25.73
N GLN A 299 12.37 0.28 -25.46
CA GLN A 299 11.00 0.33 -25.99
C GLN A 299 10.66 1.69 -26.61
N CYS A 300 9.83 1.67 -27.66
CA CYS A 300 9.29 2.89 -28.26
C CYS A 300 8.25 3.56 -27.36
N VAL A 301 8.57 4.74 -26.84
CA VAL A 301 7.65 5.61 -26.09
C VAL A 301 7.32 6.86 -26.92
N ALA A 302 6.23 7.56 -26.61
CA ALA A 302 5.89 8.81 -27.32
C ALA A 302 7.02 9.85 -27.16
N GLY A 303 7.33 10.59 -28.23
CA GLY A 303 8.45 11.52 -28.29
C GLY A 303 8.02 12.99 -28.35
N ASP A 304 8.53 13.79 -27.41
CA ASP A 304 8.24 15.24 -27.32
C ASP A 304 8.87 16.02 -28.48
N ASN A 305 8.04 16.65 -29.31
CA ASN A 305 8.47 17.33 -30.54
C ASN A 305 8.98 18.78 -30.30
N LYS A 306 10.16 18.90 -29.66
CA LYS A 306 11.06 20.09 -29.64
C LYS A 306 10.50 21.34 -28.91
N VAL A 307 11.30 22.33 -28.46
CA VAL A 307 12.68 22.77 -28.84
C VAL A 307 13.63 22.82 -27.62
N THR A 308 14.94 22.84 -27.92
CA THR A 308 16.08 22.60 -27.03
C THR A 308 16.55 23.78 -26.16
N SER A 309 16.99 23.48 -24.94
CA SER A 309 18.18 24.08 -24.31
C SER A 309 18.94 22.99 -23.50
N ALA A 310 20.19 23.25 -23.11
CA ALA A 310 21.17 22.20 -22.83
C ALA A 310 20.98 21.38 -21.52
N SER A 311 21.17 20.06 -21.62
CA SER A 311 21.48 19.13 -20.51
C SER A 311 22.80 19.51 -19.81
N SER A 312 23.06 19.17 -18.55
CA SER A 312 23.29 17.79 -18.03
C SER A 312 23.67 17.85 -16.52
N PRO A 313 23.92 16.74 -15.79
CA PRO A 313 23.02 15.61 -15.50
C PRO A 313 22.86 15.37 -13.97
N ALA A 314 21.68 14.91 -13.53
CA ALA A 314 21.54 14.16 -12.28
C ALA A 314 20.22 13.35 -12.26
N ALA A 315 20.31 12.04 -12.01
CA ALA A 315 19.16 11.25 -11.55
C ALA A 315 19.18 11.17 -10.02
N SER A 316 18.05 10.86 -9.39
CA SER A 316 17.96 10.61 -7.95
C SER A 316 16.91 9.54 -7.62
N SER A 317 17.38 8.29 -7.57
CA SER A 317 16.71 7.12 -6.98
C SER A 317 16.22 7.34 -5.54
N THR A 318 15.04 6.83 -5.17
CA THR A 318 14.63 6.26 -3.84
C THR A 318 13.11 6.00 -3.77
N TRP A 319 12.56 5.29 -4.77
CA TRP A 319 11.19 4.75 -4.77
C TRP A 319 11.16 3.56 -5.73
N LEU A 320 10.43 2.47 -5.41
CA LEU A 320 10.45 1.18 -6.14
C LEU A 320 9.99 1.24 -7.62
N ASN A 321 10.87 1.77 -8.45
CA ASN A 321 11.07 1.38 -9.83
C ASN A 321 11.80 0.03 -9.88
N SER A 322 11.90 -0.61 -11.04
CA SER A 322 12.83 -1.74 -11.18
C SER A 322 14.30 -1.27 -11.09
N ASP A 323 14.57 -0.01 -11.44
CA ASP A 323 15.92 0.39 -11.88
C ASP A 323 16.49 1.58 -11.08
N SER A 324 15.92 1.87 -9.90
CA SER A 324 16.41 2.89 -8.97
C SER A 324 17.60 2.41 -8.11
N GLY A 325 18.60 1.82 -8.76
CA GLY A 325 19.91 1.57 -8.14
C GLY A 325 20.46 2.84 -7.50
N SER A 326 20.82 2.76 -6.22
CA SER A 326 20.82 3.94 -5.35
C SER A 326 22.03 4.86 -5.55
N LEU A 327 21.78 6.00 -6.19
CA LEU A 327 22.71 7.14 -6.29
C LEU A 327 22.98 7.84 -4.93
N LYS A 328 22.46 7.28 -3.82
CA LYS A 328 22.75 7.71 -2.44
C LYS A 328 23.09 6.56 -1.48
N GLY A 329 23.47 5.37 -2.00
CA GLY A 329 24.11 4.31 -1.20
C GLY A 329 23.23 3.66 -0.14
N GLY A 330 22.04 3.19 -0.53
CA GLY A 330 21.16 2.36 0.30
C GLY A 330 20.14 1.62 -0.55
N ASP A 331 19.86 0.36 -0.23
CA ASP A 331 19.30 -0.60 -1.18
C ASP A 331 17.77 -0.51 -1.34
N ASP A 332 17.32 -0.28 -2.57
CA ASP A 332 15.88 -0.25 -2.95
C ASP A 332 15.34 -1.69 -3.05
N LEU A 333 15.06 -2.28 -1.89
CA LEU A 333 14.67 -3.69 -1.70
C LEU A 333 13.36 -4.05 -2.42
N ALA A 334 13.46 -4.94 -3.41
CA ALA A 334 12.38 -5.29 -4.32
C ALA A 334 11.18 -6.01 -3.65
N SER A 335 9.97 -5.72 -4.13
CA SER A 335 8.73 -6.44 -3.76
C SER A 335 8.59 -7.74 -4.56
N ASN A 336 7.86 -8.74 -4.07
CA ASN A 336 7.68 -10.02 -4.78
C ASN A 336 6.97 -9.88 -6.14
N VAL A 337 6.17 -8.82 -6.34
CA VAL A 337 5.66 -8.44 -7.67
C VAL A 337 6.80 -7.96 -8.57
N THR A 338 7.69 -7.09 -8.08
CA THR A 338 8.87 -6.63 -8.84
C THR A 338 9.80 -7.81 -9.18
N ARG A 339 9.97 -8.74 -8.24
CA ARG A 339 10.86 -9.91 -8.36
C ARG A 339 10.30 -10.93 -9.36
N ILE A 340 9.02 -11.31 -9.30
CA ILE A 340 8.45 -12.25 -10.29
C ILE A 340 8.49 -11.72 -11.72
N LEU A 341 8.38 -10.40 -11.92
CA LEU A 341 8.47 -9.81 -13.26
C LEU A 341 9.88 -9.85 -13.84
N ARG A 342 10.91 -9.73 -13.01
CA ARG A 342 12.31 -9.91 -13.44
C ARG A 342 12.61 -11.36 -13.81
N ALA A 343 11.88 -12.31 -13.24
CA ALA A 343 11.95 -13.72 -13.60
C ALA A 343 11.23 -14.08 -14.91
N ILE A 344 10.34 -13.24 -15.46
CA ILE A 344 9.59 -13.59 -16.68
C ILE A 344 10.47 -13.40 -17.92
N LYS A 345 10.60 -14.48 -18.71
CA LYS A 345 11.38 -14.45 -19.96
C LYS A 345 10.64 -13.62 -21.02
N PRO A 346 11.30 -12.76 -21.82
CA PRO A 346 10.62 -11.91 -22.81
C PRO A 346 9.81 -12.67 -23.87
N ALA A 347 10.19 -13.92 -24.13
CA ALA A 347 9.41 -14.90 -24.87
C ALA A 347 9.52 -16.27 -24.19
N SER A 348 8.53 -17.12 -24.39
CA SER A 348 8.56 -18.52 -23.95
C SER A 348 9.40 -19.41 -24.87
N SER A 349 9.65 -20.64 -24.43
CA SER A 349 10.45 -21.66 -25.13
C SER A 349 9.93 -22.05 -26.52
N ASP A 350 8.65 -21.81 -26.79
CA ASP A 350 7.98 -21.91 -28.10
C ASP A 350 8.03 -20.62 -28.94
N SER A 351 8.83 -19.63 -28.51
CA SER A 351 9.01 -18.31 -29.14
C SER A 351 7.79 -17.38 -29.11
N ILE A 352 6.78 -17.68 -28.29
CA ILE A 352 5.65 -16.77 -28.04
C ILE A 352 6.10 -15.58 -27.16
N PRO A 353 5.79 -14.32 -27.53
CA PRO A 353 6.06 -13.16 -26.68
C PRO A 353 5.30 -13.18 -25.34
N GLN A 354 5.96 -12.78 -24.25
CA GLN A 354 5.38 -12.62 -22.91
C GLN A 354 5.52 -11.16 -22.48
N ILE A 355 4.52 -10.34 -22.78
CA ILE A 355 4.59 -8.88 -22.68
C ILE A 355 4.21 -8.43 -21.26
N VAL A 356 5.14 -7.77 -20.56
CA VAL A 356 4.96 -7.28 -19.18
C VAL A 356 4.54 -5.80 -19.15
N TYR A 357 3.56 -5.47 -18.30
CA TYR A 357 3.20 -4.12 -17.88
C TYR A 357 3.18 -4.01 -16.35
N TYR A 358 3.79 -2.96 -15.79
CA TYR A 358 3.92 -2.73 -14.35
C TYR A 358 3.32 -1.37 -13.97
N HIS A 359 2.54 -1.33 -12.90
CA HIS A 359 1.93 -0.11 -12.37
C HIS A 359 2.37 0.11 -10.90
N TYR A 360 3.00 1.26 -10.65
CA TYR A 360 3.34 1.71 -9.30
C TYR A 360 2.07 2.15 -8.56
N GLY A 361 1.83 1.71 -7.32
CA GLY A 361 0.49 1.77 -6.69
C GLY A 361 0.00 3.13 -6.19
N ILE A 362 -0.03 4.17 -7.03
CA ILE A 362 -0.80 5.40 -6.82
C ILE A 362 -2.21 5.22 -7.40
N GLY A 363 -3.24 5.75 -6.71
CA GLY A 363 -4.63 5.85 -7.18
C GLY A 363 -5.30 4.52 -7.56
N LEU A 364 -6.03 3.86 -6.65
CA LEU A 364 -6.71 2.58 -6.97
C LEU A 364 -7.61 2.67 -8.23
N SER A 365 -8.46 3.70 -8.33
CA SER A 365 -9.36 3.90 -9.48
C SER A 365 -8.63 4.31 -10.77
N GLU A 366 -7.39 4.77 -10.66
CA GLU A 366 -6.49 5.13 -11.77
C GLU A 366 -5.80 3.85 -12.26
N ALA A 367 -5.14 3.12 -11.36
CA ALA A 367 -4.48 1.86 -11.66
C ALA A 367 -5.40 0.75 -12.24
N VAL A 368 -6.65 0.65 -11.77
CA VAL A 368 -7.63 -0.26 -12.41
C VAL A 368 -7.98 0.19 -13.82
N ARG A 369 -8.13 1.50 -14.06
CA ARG A 369 -8.45 2.04 -15.40
C ARG A 369 -7.26 1.91 -16.35
N GLU A 370 -6.04 2.18 -15.90
CA GLU A 370 -4.84 2.07 -16.73
C GLU A 370 -4.50 0.62 -17.06
N GLY A 371 -4.45 -0.27 -16.06
CA GLY A 371 -4.19 -1.70 -16.29
C GLY A 371 -5.25 -2.37 -17.18
N TYR A 372 -6.52 -1.98 -17.04
CA TYR A 372 -7.58 -2.41 -17.95
C TYR A 372 -7.44 -1.79 -19.35
N SER A 373 -7.11 -0.49 -19.46
CA SER A 373 -6.93 0.18 -20.75
C SER A 373 -5.72 -0.36 -21.51
N TYR A 374 -4.66 -0.76 -20.81
CA TYR A 374 -3.51 -1.48 -21.37
C TYR A 374 -3.96 -2.81 -21.98
N LEU A 375 -4.70 -3.64 -21.24
CA LEU A 375 -5.23 -4.90 -21.75
C LEU A 375 -6.15 -4.69 -22.96
N ALA A 376 -7.12 -3.78 -22.87
CA ALA A 376 -8.06 -3.47 -23.95
C ALA A 376 -7.41 -2.86 -25.20
N THR A 377 -6.15 -2.39 -25.11
CA THR A 377 -5.38 -1.88 -26.24
C THR A 377 -4.54 -2.96 -26.93
N ASN A 378 -4.05 -3.95 -26.16
CA ASN A 378 -3.02 -4.91 -26.60
C ASN A 378 -3.50 -6.37 -26.69
N TRP A 379 -4.55 -6.77 -25.97
CA TRP A 379 -5.04 -8.16 -25.94
C TRP A 379 -5.84 -8.51 -27.20
N GLU A 380 -5.44 -9.60 -27.87
CA GLU A 380 -6.19 -10.22 -28.96
C GLU A 380 -6.66 -11.64 -28.62
N VAL A 381 -7.60 -12.15 -29.44
CA VAL A 381 -8.29 -13.41 -29.16
C VAL A 381 -7.33 -14.59 -29.30
N GLY A 382 -7.00 -15.20 -28.16
CA GLY A 382 -6.03 -16.30 -28.05
C GLY A 382 -4.91 -16.00 -27.05
N ASP A 383 -4.71 -14.73 -26.70
CA ASP A 383 -3.67 -14.33 -25.76
C ASP A 383 -4.09 -14.63 -24.31
N GLU A 384 -3.14 -15.04 -23.47
CA GLU A 384 -3.37 -15.42 -22.08
C GLU A 384 -3.02 -14.27 -21.12
N ILE A 385 -3.97 -13.90 -20.24
CA ILE A 385 -3.83 -12.80 -19.28
C ILE A 385 -3.39 -13.34 -17.91
N PHE A 386 -2.32 -12.76 -17.36
CA PHE A 386 -1.84 -12.98 -16.00
C PHE A 386 -1.87 -11.67 -15.22
N LEU A 387 -2.39 -11.69 -13.99
CA LEU A 387 -2.51 -10.51 -13.12
C LEU A 387 -1.79 -10.77 -11.80
N PHE A 388 -0.82 -9.93 -11.48
CA PHE A 388 0.00 -10.02 -10.28
C PHE A 388 -0.17 -8.79 -9.39
N GLY A 389 -0.14 -8.97 -8.06
CA GLY A 389 -0.19 -7.83 -7.16
C GLY A 389 0.09 -8.16 -5.71
N PHE A 390 0.56 -7.16 -4.96
CA PHE A 390 0.80 -7.24 -3.52
C PHE A 390 -0.06 -6.18 -2.81
N SER A 391 -0.65 -6.54 -1.67
CA SER A 391 -1.34 -5.59 -0.80
C SER A 391 -2.53 -4.90 -1.49
N ARG A 392 -2.57 -3.56 -1.53
CA ARG A 392 -3.54 -2.81 -2.35
C ARG A 392 -3.41 -3.10 -3.85
N GLY A 393 -2.22 -3.43 -4.34
CA GLY A 393 -2.02 -3.86 -5.74
C GLY A 393 -2.63 -5.23 -6.03
N ALA A 394 -2.71 -6.12 -5.04
CA ALA A 394 -3.49 -7.36 -5.16
C ALA A 394 -4.99 -7.07 -5.26
N PHE A 395 -5.48 -6.06 -4.55
CA PHE A 395 -6.85 -5.56 -4.71
C PHE A 395 -7.06 -4.96 -6.10
N THR A 396 -6.10 -4.18 -6.65
CA THR A 396 -6.14 -3.68 -8.03
C THR A 396 -6.20 -4.81 -9.06
N ALA A 397 -5.37 -5.85 -8.93
CA ALA A 397 -5.38 -7.01 -9.82
C ALA A 397 -6.75 -7.71 -9.83
N ARG A 398 -7.33 -7.94 -8.65
CA ARG A 398 -8.67 -8.52 -8.50
C ARG A 398 -9.77 -7.61 -9.06
N ALA A 399 -9.63 -6.29 -8.90
CA ALA A 399 -10.55 -5.30 -9.45
C ALA A 399 -10.50 -5.22 -11.00
N ILE A 400 -9.34 -5.41 -11.63
CA ILE A 400 -9.22 -5.52 -13.10
C ILE A 400 -9.90 -6.79 -13.58
N ALA A 401 -9.69 -7.93 -12.91
CA ALA A 401 -10.42 -9.17 -13.23
C ALA A 401 -11.95 -8.99 -13.11
N GLY A 402 -12.41 -8.31 -12.04
CA GLY A 402 -13.81 -7.95 -11.85
C GLY A 402 -14.38 -7.09 -12.97
N LEU A 403 -13.59 -6.13 -13.48
CA LEU A 403 -14.02 -5.30 -14.62
C LEU A 403 -14.14 -6.13 -15.91
N ILE A 404 -13.18 -7.02 -16.18
CA ILE A 404 -13.21 -7.93 -17.34
C ILE A 404 -14.44 -8.87 -17.30
N ASP A 405 -14.81 -9.39 -16.13
CA ASP A 405 -16.02 -10.21 -15.96
C ASP A 405 -17.32 -9.41 -16.21
N ASN A 406 -17.39 -8.19 -15.66
CA ASN A 406 -18.59 -7.34 -15.73
C ASN A 406 -18.85 -6.82 -17.16
N ILE A 407 -17.84 -6.33 -17.88
CA ILE A 407 -18.00 -5.65 -19.18
C ILE A 407 -17.29 -6.30 -20.37
N GLY A 408 -16.56 -7.40 -20.17
CA GLY A 408 -15.68 -8.01 -21.19
C GLY A 408 -14.37 -7.23 -21.34
N MET A 409 -13.69 -7.43 -22.47
CA MET A 409 -12.57 -6.60 -22.89
C MET A 409 -13.01 -5.58 -23.94
N LEU A 410 -12.99 -4.29 -23.60
CA LEU A 410 -13.37 -3.22 -24.54
C LEU A 410 -12.48 -3.27 -25.79
N THR A 411 -13.08 -3.03 -26.94
CA THR A 411 -12.33 -2.83 -28.19
C THR A 411 -11.87 -1.38 -28.31
N LYS A 412 -11.08 -1.08 -29.34
CA LYS A 412 -10.71 0.30 -29.72
C LYS A 412 -11.94 1.20 -30.04
N ALA A 413 -13.12 0.62 -30.29
CA ALA A 413 -14.38 1.36 -30.42
C ALA A 413 -15.13 1.57 -29.09
N GLY A 414 -14.90 0.72 -28.08
CA GLY A 414 -15.45 0.86 -26.73
C GLY A 414 -14.60 1.73 -25.80
N LEU A 415 -13.27 1.68 -25.95
CA LEU A 415 -12.29 2.40 -25.11
C LEU A 415 -12.56 3.91 -24.93
N PRO A 416 -13.01 4.69 -25.93
CA PRO A 416 -13.39 6.10 -25.74
C PRO A 416 -14.51 6.33 -24.72
N TYR A 417 -15.25 5.28 -24.33
CA TYR A 417 -16.29 5.31 -23.31
C TYR A 417 -15.85 4.69 -21.98
N LEU A 418 -14.60 4.24 -21.82
CA LEU A 418 -14.12 3.56 -20.60
C LEU A 418 -14.42 4.36 -19.33
N ALA A 419 -14.23 5.69 -19.32
CA ALA A 419 -14.52 6.52 -18.16
C ALA A 419 -16.03 6.58 -17.80
N GLU A 420 -16.92 6.47 -18.80
CA GLU A 420 -18.37 6.43 -18.59
C GLU A 420 -18.81 5.03 -18.12
N ILE A 421 -18.33 3.98 -18.80
CA ILE A 421 -18.65 2.59 -18.47
C ILE A 421 -18.12 2.25 -17.08
N PHE A 422 -16.86 2.59 -16.77
CA PHE A 422 -16.27 2.38 -15.45
C PHE A 422 -17.07 3.09 -14.34
N ARG A 423 -17.64 4.26 -14.61
CA ARG A 423 -18.49 4.97 -13.65
C ARG A 423 -19.88 4.33 -13.52
N ASP A 424 -20.45 3.77 -14.59
CA ASP A 424 -21.65 2.95 -14.49
C ASP A 424 -21.39 1.69 -13.62
N VAL A 425 -20.24 1.03 -13.82
CA VAL A 425 -19.79 -0.13 -13.03
C VAL A 425 -19.56 0.30 -11.56
N GLN A 426 -18.95 1.45 -11.30
CA GLN A 426 -18.78 2.04 -9.95
C GLN A 426 -20.09 2.19 -9.16
N HIS A 427 -21.20 2.48 -9.84
CA HIS A 427 -22.51 2.70 -9.23
C HIS A 427 -23.49 1.54 -9.47
N ARG A 428 -23.02 0.35 -9.84
CA ARG A 428 -23.87 -0.80 -10.21
C ARG A 428 -24.84 -1.29 -9.12
N HIS A 429 -24.59 -0.96 -7.85
CA HIS A 429 -25.45 -1.28 -6.69
C HIS A 429 -26.17 -0.05 -6.11
N ASP A 430 -25.97 1.13 -6.71
CA ASP A 430 -26.58 2.40 -6.29
C ASP A 430 -27.88 2.62 -7.09
N ALA A 431 -29.02 2.33 -6.45
CA ALA A 431 -30.33 2.36 -7.09
C ALA A 431 -30.79 3.79 -7.46
N ASP A 432 -30.24 4.82 -6.82
CA ASP A 432 -30.53 6.23 -7.09
C ASP A 432 -29.61 6.82 -8.18
N TYR A 433 -28.65 6.02 -8.69
CA TYR A 433 -27.65 6.48 -9.64
C TYR A 433 -28.23 6.98 -10.96
N LYS A 434 -27.83 8.20 -11.34
CA LYS A 434 -28.20 8.85 -12.61
C LYS A 434 -26.92 9.16 -13.39
N PRO A 435 -26.63 8.44 -14.49
CA PRO A 435 -25.43 8.67 -15.28
C PRO A 435 -25.37 10.09 -15.85
N LYS A 436 -24.23 10.78 -15.69
CA LYS A 436 -24.00 12.14 -16.22
C LYS A 436 -24.27 12.24 -17.74
N HIS A 437 -24.02 11.16 -18.47
CA HIS A 437 -24.38 11.01 -19.88
C HIS A 437 -25.19 9.72 -20.11
N PRO A 438 -26.53 9.75 -19.97
CA PRO A 438 -27.37 8.54 -20.03
C PRO A 438 -27.44 7.90 -21.44
N ASN A 439 -26.94 8.59 -22.46
CA ASN A 439 -26.86 8.12 -23.84
C ASN A 439 -25.42 7.73 -24.29
N LYS A 440 -24.47 7.61 -23.36
CA LYS A 440 -23.12 7.06 -23.58
C LYS A 440 -22.91 5.82 -22.72
N PRO A 441 -22.37 4.69 -23.24
CA PRO A 441 -21.87 4.47 -24.60
C PRO A 441 -22.96 4.39 -25.69
N PHE A 442 -24.21 4.13 -25.33
CA PHE A 442 -25.34 4.09 -26.27
C PHE A 442 -26.63 4.67 -25.68
N LYS A 443 -27.60 4.99 -26.55
CA LYS A 443 -28.91 5.53 -26.16
C LYS A 443 -29.70 4.55 -25.30
N ASN A 444 -30.42 5.06 -24.31
CA ASN A 444 -31.30 4.29 -23.42
C ASN A 444 -30.59 3.10 -22.75
N LYS A 445 -29.35 3.28 -22.28
CA LYS A 445 -28.61 2.21 -21.61
C LYS A 445 -29.33 1.77 -20.32
N PRO A 446 -29.43 0.46 -20.03
CA PRO A 446 -29.94 -0.03 -18.75
C PRO A 446 -28.89 0.14 -17.65
N SER A 447 -29.19 -0.31 -16.42
CA SER A 447 -28.15 -0.54 -15.42
C SER A 447 -27.12 -1.54 -15.95
N VAL A 448 -25.86 -1.40 -15.56
CA VAL A 448 -24.79 -2.31 -15.95
C VAL A 448 -24.93 -3.73 -15.35
N MET A 449 -25.74 -3.88 -14.29
CA MET A 449 -26.15 -5.19 -13.77
C MET A 449 -27.14 -5.92 -14.68
N ASP A 450 -27.78 -5.24 -15.63
CA ASP A 450 -28.67 -5.84 -16.61
C ASP A 450 -27.83 -6.52 -17.70
N PRO A 451 -28.00 -7.84 -17.97
CA PRO A 451 -27.26 -8.52 -19.02
C PRO A 451 -27.36 -7.83 -20.39
N ARG A 452 -28.45 -7.11 -20.68
CA ARG A 452 -28.61 -6.34 -21.93
C ARG A 452 -27.54 -5.28 -22.11
N TYR A 453 -26.96 -4.73 -21.04
CA TYR A 453 -25.87 -3.75 -21.12
C TYR A 453 -24.66 -4.31 -21.87
N ARG A 454 -24.15 -5.47 -21.42
CA ARG A 454 -22.93 -6.07 -21.99
C ARG A 454 -23.17 -6.71 -23.36
N HIS A 455 -24.34 -7.29 -23.60
CA HIS A 455 -24.70 -7.80 -24.93
C HIS A 455 -24.89 -6.67 -25.96
N GLU A 456 -25.36 -5.48 -25.55
CA GLU A 456 -25.47 -4.32 -26.44
C GLU A 456 -24.09 -3.69 -26.74
N LEU A 457 -23.12 -3.75 -25.81
CA LEU A 457 -21.72 -3.45 -26.12
C LEU A 457 -21.14 -4.44 -27.15
N GLU A 458 -21.36 -5.75 -26.97
CA GLU A 458 -20.85 -6.79 -27.85
C GLU A 458 -21.46 -6.68 -29.26
N ARG A 459 -22.79 -6.49 -29.35
CA ARG A 459 -23.52 -6.26 -30.61
C ARG A 459 -23.05 -5.01 -31.37
N ARG A 460 -22.48 -4.02 -30.66
CA ARG A 460 -21.90 -2.80 -31.24
C ARG A 460 -20.41 -2.93 -31.58
N GLY A 461 -19.80 -4.09 -31.35
CA GLY A 461 -18.36 -4.29 -31.50
C GLY A 461 -17.53 -3.45 -30.51
N MET A 462 -18.13 -2.98 -29.41
CA MET A 462 -17.49 -2.16 -28.38
C MET A 462 -16.78 -2.99 -27.30
N THR A 463 -17.13 -4.26 -27.14
CA THR A 463 -16.47 -5.19 -26.22
C THR A 463 -16.43 -6.61 -26.79
N ARG A 464 -15.52 -7.44 -26.28
CA ARG A 464 -15.45 -8.89 -26.47
C ARG A 464 -15.81 -9.55 -25.13
N LEU A 465 -16.89 -10.35 -25.05
CA LEU A 465 -17.27 -11.03 -23.80
C LEU A 465 -16.57 -12.39 -23.65
N ARG A 466 -16.64 -12.98 -22.45
CA ARG A 466 -16.08 -14.31 -22.12
C ARG A 466 -14.56 -14.40 -22.32
N VAL A 467 -13.84 -13.35 -21.93
CA VAL A 467 -12.37 -13.32 -21.95
C VAL A 467 -11.83 -14.06 -20.73
N PRO A 468 -11.04 -15.14 -20.90
CA PRO A 468 -10.43 -15.86 -19.80
C PRO A 468 -9.23 -15.10 -19.23
N ILE A 469 -8.98 -15.30 -17.94
CA ILE A 469 -7.79 -14.84 -17.22
C ILE A 469 -7.09 -16.10 -16.72
N LYS A 470 -5.86 -16.35 -17.17
CA LYS A 470 -5.14 -17.57 -16.80
C LYS A 470 -4.85 -17.58 -15.31
N VAL A 471 -4.16 -16.56 -14.81
CA VAL A 471 -3.76 -16.51 -13.39
C VAL A 471 -4.07 -15.16 -12.77
N VAL A 472 -4.66 -15.19 -11.57
CA VAL A 472 -4.61 -14.06 -10.61
C VAL A 472 -3.74 -14.50 -9.43
N GLY A 473 -2.48 -14.06 -9.43
CA GLY A 473 -1.45 -14.44 -8.45
C GLY A 473 -1.15 -13.29 -7.50
N VAL A 474 -1.52 -13.41 -6.23
CA VAL A 474 -1.50 -12.29 -5.28
C VAL A 474 -0.79 -12.58 -3.97
N TRP A 475 -0.08 -11.58 -3.45
CA TRP A 475 0.49 -11.59 -2.11
C TRP A 475 -0.37 -10.72 -1.18
N ASP A 476 -0.93 -11.39 -0.16
CA ASP A 476 -1.63 -10.82 0.98
C ASP A 476 -2.60 -9.67 0.66
N THR A 477 -3.66 -9.95 -0.12
CA THR A 477 -4.67 -8.93 -0.43
C THR A 477 -5.27 -8.38 0.86
N VAL A 478 -5.03 -7.11 1.15
CA VAL A 478 -5.70 -6.42 2.26
C VAL A 478 -6.97 -5.75 1.77
N GLY A 479 -8.02 -5.82 2.60
CA GLY A 479 -9.24 -5.05 2.37
C GLY A 479 -9.01 -3.54 2.58
N THR A 480 -10.09 -2.76 2.47
CA THR A 480 -10.08 -1.33 2.79
C THR A 480 -9.52 -1.07 4.20
N PRO A 481 -8.65 -0.06 4.42
CA PRO A 481 -8.07 0.20 5.73
C PRO A 481 -9.13 0.64 6.73
N ARG A 482 -9.70 -0.31 7.48
CA ARG A 482 -10.67 -0.04 8.54
C ARG A 482 -9.97 0.52 9.77
N ILE A 483 -10.11 1.83 9.96
CA ILE A 483 -9.65 2.54 11.16
C ILE A 483 -10.73 2.35 12.24
N GLY A 484 -10.56 1.32 13.08
CA GLY A 484 -11.61 0.79 13.97
C GLY A 484 -12.18 1.72 15.03
N TRP A 485 -11.63 2.93 15.23
CA TRP A 485 -12.22 3.94 16.11
C TRP A 485 -13.30 4.79 15.41
N LEU A 486 -13.17 5.03 14.09
CA LEU A 486 -14.20 5.72 13.30
C LEU A 486 -15.47 4.85 13.13
N GLU A 487 -15.30 3.54 13.04
CA GLU A 487 -16.40 2.56 12.95
C GLU A 487 -17.29 2.59 14.22
N LYS A 488 -16.69 2.84 15.41
CA LYS A 488 -17.42 3.05 16.68
C LYS A 488 -18.18 4.37 16.76
N LEU A 489 -17.90 5.34 15.87
CA LEU A 489 -18.56 6.64 15.81
C LEU A 489 -19.52 6.77 14.62
N GLY A 490 -19.75 5.69 13.86
CA GLY A 490 -20.63 5.67 12.69
C GLY A 490 -20.09 6.41 11.45
N LEU A 491 -18.94 7.07 11.56
CA LEU A 491 -18.33 7.91 10.53
C LEU A 491 -17.58 7.06 9.48
N GLN A 492 -18.31 6.31 8.66
CA GLN A 492 -17.74 5.68 7.46
C GLN A 492 -17.31 6.75 6.45
N SER A 493 -16.03 6.73 6.07
CA SER A 493 -15.49 7.63 5.05
C SER A 493 -16.05 7.34 3.65
N SER A 494 -16.19 8.38 2.83
CA SER A 494 -16.61 8.27 1.42
C SER A 494 -15.67 7.36 0.60
N ALA A 495 -14.39 7.30 0.98
CA ALA A 495 -13.41 6.35 0.44
C ALA A 495 -13.81 4.87 0.67
N SER A 496 -14.42 4.54 1.81
CA SER A 496 -14.88 3.17 2.11
C SER A 496 -15.98 2.73 1.15
N LYS A 497 -16.98 3.60 0.91
CA LYS A 497 -18.03 3.38 -0.10
C LYS A 497 -17.44 3.23 -1.51
N ARG A 498 -16.51 4.11 -1.91
CA ARG A 498 -15.83 4.04 -3.22
C ARG A 498 -15.01 2.77 -3.46
N MET A 499 -14.60 2.05 -2.42
CA MET A 499 -13.85 0.79 -2.53
C MET A 499 -14.75 -0.47 -2.44
N SER A 500 -15.89 -0.40 -1.76
CA SER A 500 -16.87 -1.52 -1.69
C SER A 500 -17.36 -1.99 -3.07
N PHE A 501 -17.41 -1.05 -4.02
CA PHE A 501 -17.73 -1.28 -5.42
C PHE A 501 -17.00 -2.46 -6.06
N TYR A 502 -15.67 -2.56 -5.90
CA TYR A 502 -14.86 -3.45 -6.74
C TYR A 502 -15.18 -4.93 -6.45
N ASP A 503 -15.58 -5.68 -7.49
CA ASP A 503 -15.77 -7.12 -7.32
C ASP A 503 -14.42 -7.80 -7.13
N THR A 504 -14.17 -8.25 -5.92
CA THR A 504 -12.97 -8.99 -5.53
C THR A 504 -13.27 -10.45 -5.18
N ARG A 505 -14.48 -10.93 -5.49
CA ARG A 505 -14.88 -12.33 -5.34
C ARG A 505 -14.07 -13.23 -6.27
N LEU A 506 -14.27 -14.54 -6.17
CA LEU A 506 -13.73 -15.48 -7.16
C LEU A 506 -14.67 -15.46 -8.37
N LEU A 507 -14.12 -15.26 -9.56
CA LEU A 507 -14.86 -15.02 -10.79
C LEU A 507 -14.70 -16.23 -11.72
N ASP A 508 -15.75 -16.60 -12.44
CA ASP A 508 -15.74 -17.76 -13.34
C ASP A 508 -14.86 -17.55 -14.59
N CYS A 509 -14.43 -16.32 -14.87
CA CYS A 509 -13.45 -16.00 -15.91
C CYS A 509 -12.00 -16.33 -15.52
N VAL A 510 -11.70 -16.61 -14.25
CA VAL A 510 -10.33 -16.91 -13.78
C VAL A 510 -10.11 -18.42 -13.76
N GLU A 511 -9.10 -18.91 -14.49
CA GLU A 511 -8.74 -20.33 -14.49
C GLU A 511 -8.01 -20.73 -13.20
N TYR A 512 -7.02 -19.94 -12.77
CA TYR A 512 -6.17 -20.20 -11.61
C TYR A 512 -6.10 -18.98 -10.68
N ALA A 513 -6.34 -19.19 -9.38
CA ALA A 513 -6.35 -18.14 -8.36
C ALA A 513 -5.46 -18.53 -7.19
N PHE A 514 -4.35 -17.80 -7.02
CA PHE A 514 -3.30 -18.12 -6.06
C PHE A 514 -3.09 -16.95 -5.10
N GLN A 515 -3.20 -17.20 -3.79
CA GLN A 515 -2.96 -16.17 -2.76
C GLN A 515 -2.01 -16.66 -1.67
N ALA A 516 -0.86 -16.01 -1.52
CA ALA A 516 -0.01 -16.14 -0.34
C ALA A 516 -0.54 -15.22 0.77
N LEU A 517 -0.58 -15.69 2.03
CA LEU A 517 -1.17 -14.98 3.17
C LEU A 517 -0.20 -14.91 4.36
N ALA A 518 -0.03 -13.72 4.94
CA ALA A 518 0.76 -13.51 6.15
C ALA A 518 0.03 -14.00 7.40
N LEU A 519 0.61 -14.95 8.14
CA LEU A 519 -0.03 -15.54 9.32
C LEU A 519 0.05 -14.64 10.56
N ASP A 520 1.15 -13.88 10.70
CA ASP A 520 1.48 -13.12 11.92
C ASP A 520 1.26 -11.60 11.80
N GLU A 521 0.75 -11.14 10.65
CA GLU A 521 0.28 -9.76 10.49
C GLU A 521 -0.89 -9.48 11.46
N ARG A 522 -0.78 -8.37 12.21
CA ARG A 522 -1.68 -8.06 13.34
C ARG A 522 -2.32 -6.68 13.29
N ARG A 523 -1.97 -5.81 12.33
CA ARG A 523 -2.58 -4.49 12.20
C ARG A 523 -4.02 -4.64 11.71
N SER A 524 -5.00 -4.09 12.43
CA SER A 524 -6.43 -4.27 12.07
C SER A 524 -6.77 -3.75 10.67
N ALA A 525 -6.10 -2.69 10.22
CA ALA A 525 -6.21 -2.13 8.86
C ALA A 525 -5.65 -3.05 7.76
N PHE A 526 -4.87 -4.09 8.11
CA PHE A 526 -4.30 -5.10 7.21
C PHE A 526 -5.07 -6.44 7.34
N SER A 527 -6.39 -6.37 7.47
CA SER A 527 -7.26 -7.54 7.45
C SER A 527 -7.29 -8.18 6.05
N PRO A 528 -7.02 -9.49 5.91
CA PRO A 528 -6.90 -10.13 4.61
C PRO A 528 -8.25 -10.41 3.96
N ALA A 529 -8.33 -10.20 2.65
CA ALA A 529 -9.48 -10.50 1.81
C ALA A 529 -9.35 -11.91 1.21
N LEU A 530 -9.84 -12.93 1.91
CA LEU A 530 -9.89 -14.30 1.38
C LEU A 530 -10.91 -14.41 0.23
N TRP A 531 -10.63 -15.31 -0.71
CA TRP A 531 -11.62 -15.81 -1.67
C TRP A 531 -12.49 -16.92 -1.05
N GLU A 532 -13.68 -17.07 -1.63
CA GLU A 532 -14.61 -18.18 -1.40
C GLU A 532 -14.97 -18.77 -2.77
N LYS A 533 -14.85 -20.09 -2.95
CA LYS A 533 -15.24 -20.77 -4.19
C LYS A 533 -16.71 -21.19 -4.14
N LYS A 534 -17.57 -20.50 -4.89
CA LYS A 534 -19.01 -20.80 -4.97
C LYS A 534 -19.28 -22.10 -5.75
N PRO A 535 -20.42 -22.77 -5.52
CA PRO A 535 -20.81 -23.95 -6.31
C PRO A 535 -20.88 -23.62 -7.81
N GLY A 536 -20.38 -24.53 -8.65
CA GLY A 536 -20.33 -24.35 -10.11
C GLY A 536 -19.07 -23.68 -10.64
N ASN A 537 -18.40 -22.83 -9.86
CA ASN A 537 -17.12 -22.23 -10.23
C ASN A 537 -16.06 -23.32 -10.47
N THR A 538 -15.29 -23.22 -11.55
CA THR A 538 -14.26 -24.20 -11.92
C THR A 538 -12.86 -23.85 -11.40
N THR A 539 -12.57 -22.56 -11.17
CA THR A 539 -11.25 -21.99 -10.83
C THR A 539 -10.41 -22.81 -9.84
N VAL A 540 -9.14 -23.06 -10.17
CA VAL A 540 -8.18 -23.71 -9.27
C VAL A 540 -7.73 -22.70 -8.21
N LEU A 541 -8.41 -22.71 -7.06
CA LEU A 541 -8.13 -21.84 -5.92
C LEU A 541 -7.09 -22.48 -4.97
N ARG A 542 -6.02 -21.74 -4.64
CA ARG A 542 -5.09 -22.06 -3.54
C ARG A 542 -4.83 -20.81 -2.71
N GLN A 543 -5.19 -20.83 -1.43
CA GLN A 543 -4.86 -19.77 -0.47
C GLN A 543 -3.94 -20.35 0.60
N VAL A 544 -2.70 -19.86 0.71
CA VAL A 544 -1.64 -20.53 1.49
C VAL A 544 -1.09 -19.59 2.56
N TRP A 545 -1.13 -20.02 3.80
CA TRP A 545 -0.66 -19.27 4.97
C TRP A 545 0.83 -19.51 5.22
N PHE A 546 1.61 -18.42 5.29
CA PHE A 546 3.06 -18.40 5.54
C PHE A 546 3.38 -17.65 6.84
N PRO A 547 4.47 -17.99 7.55
CA PRO A 547 4.86 -17.28 8.77
C PRO A 547 5.32 -15.85 8.45
N GLY A 548 5.15 -14.94 9.41
CA GLY A 548 5.57 -13.54 9.30
C GLY A 548 4.45 -12.55 8.98
N VAL A 549 4.83 -11.27 8.90
CA VAL A 549 3.92 -10.13 8.69
C VAL A 549 3.75 -9.81 7.20
N HIS A 550 2.91 -8.82 6.87
CA HIS A 550 2.52 -8.48 5.49
C HIS A 550 3.71 -8.38 4.50
N SER A 551 4.82 -7.75 4.91
CA SER A 551 6.02 -7.58 4.07
C SER A 551 7.03 -8.74 4.15
N ASN A 552 6.87 -9.70 5.07
CA ASN A 552 7.57 -11.00 4.95
C ASN A 552 6.99 -11.82 3.79
N VAL A 553 5.70 -11.65 3.46
CA VAL A 553 5.03 -12.36 2.36
C VAL A 553 5.05 -11.56 1.06
N GLY A 554 4.98 -10.23 1.12
CA GLY A 554 5.04 -9.35 -0.06
C GLY A 554 6.45 -8.97 -0.53
N GLY A 555 7.49 -9.31 0.26
CA GLY A 555 8.86 -8.86 0.03
C GLY A 555 9.09 -7.38 0.38
N GLY A 556 10.33 -6.95 0.14
CA GLY A 556 10.80 -5.58 0.37
C GLY A 556 11.35 -5.33 1.78
N LEU A 557 11.40 -6.33 2.66
CA LEU A 557 12.19 -6.26 3.89
C LEU A 557 13.67 -6.49 3.60
N ASP A 558 14.51 -6.12 4.56
CA ASP A 558 15.97 -6.19 4.43
C ASP A 558 16.44 -7.66 4.53
N ASP A 559 15.82 -8.43 5.43
CA ASP A 559 15.84 -9.90 5.43
C ASP A 559 14.70 -10.42 4.53
N GLN A 560 15.06 -11.06 3.41
CA GLN A 560 14.12 -11.52 2.38
C GLN A 560 13.81 -13.03 2.46
N GLU A 561 14.35 -13.83 3.39
CA GLU A 561 14.20 -15.31 3.35
C GLU A 561 12.74 -15.77 3.26
N LEU A 562 11.86 -15.24 4.13
CA LEU A 562 10.42 -15.53 4.09
C LEU A 562 9.73 -15.01 2.80
N ALA A 563 10.30 -13.97 2.18
CA ALA A 563 9.84 -13.46 0.89
C ALA A 563 10.31 -14.34 -0.28
N ASN A 564 11.48 -14.99 -0.16
CA ASN A 564 12.01 -15.94 -1.14
C ASN A 564 11.11 -17.18 -1.21
N LEU A 565 10.71 -17.73 -0.05
CA LEU A 565 9.74 -18.83 0.01
C LEU A 565 8.42 -18.49 -0.68
N THR A 566 7.90 -17.28 -0.46
CA THR A 566 6.61 -16.84 -1.01
C THR A 566 6.69 -16.36 -2.46
N LEU A 567 7.88 -16.01 -2.95
CA LEU A 567 8.18 -15.81 -4.36
C LEU A 567 8.27 -17.16 -5.09
N ALA A 568 9.10 -18.08 -4.59
CA ALA A 568 9.33 -19.41 -5.18
C ALA A 568 8.04 -20.25 -5.22
N TRP A 569 7.22 -20.21 -4.16
CA TRP A 569 5.88 -20.79 -4.16
C TRP A 569 5.04 -20.26 -5.32
N MET A 570 4.97 -18.93 -5.49
CA MET A 570 4.17 -18.31 -6.55
C MET A 570 4.72 -18.67 -7.93
N MET A 571 6.03 -18.52 -8.15
CA MET A 571 6.71 -18.90 -9.40
C MET A 571 6.42 -20.35 -9.77
N ALA A 572 6.51 -21.28 -8.82
CA ALA A 572 6.18 -22.68 -9.07
C ALA A 572 4.68 -22.92 -9.34
N GLN A 573 3.76 -22.06 -8.89
CA GLN A 573 2.36 -22.10 -9.35
C GLN A 573 2.19 -21.64 -10.81
N VAL A 574 2.97 -20.66 -11.30
CA VAL A 574 2.82 -20.09 -12.66
C VAL A 574 3.66 -20.78 -13.73
N ALA A 575 4.79 -21.39 -13.36
CA ALA A 575 5.75 -22.02 -14.28
C ALA A 575 5.15 -23.02 -15.28
N PRO A 576 4.05 -23.76 -14.99
CA PRO A 576 3.37 -24.59 -16.00
C PRO A 576 2.66 -23.84 -17.14
N PHE A 577 2.59 -22.50 -17.08
CA PHE A 577 1.84 -21.66 -18.02
C PHE A 577 2.68 -20.50 -18.57
N LEU A 578 3.53 -19.91 -17.73
CA LEU A 578 4.32 -18.71 -18.00
C LEU A 578 5.81 -19.05 -17.86
N ASP A 579 6.57 -18.92 -18.94
CA ASP A 579 7.97 -19.34 -18.97
C ASP A 579 8.80 -18.32 -18.19
N MET A 580 9.41 -18.78 -17.10
CA MET A 580 10.25 -17.97 -16.23
C MET A 580 11.68 -18.49 -16.21
N ASP A 581 12.59 -17.60 -15.88
CA ASP A 581 13.86 -17.94 -15.28
C ASP A 581 13.62 -18.42 -13.84
N LEU A 582 13.95 -19.67 -13.55
CA LEU A 582 13.74 -20.26 -12.23
C LEU A 582 14.97 -20.08 -11.35
N ASP A 583 16.15 -20.05 -11.96
CA ASP A 583 17.44 -19.80 -11.31
C ASP A 583 17.42 -18.43 -10.59
N TYR A 584 16.66 -17.46 -11.10
CA TYR A 584 16.39 -16.18 -10.42
C TYR A 584 15.88 -16.32 -8.98
N ALA A 585 15.12 -17.36 -8.63
CA ALA A 585 14.69 -17.55 -7.24
C ALA A 585 15.83 -18.07 -6.33
N LEU A 586 16.81 -18.75 -6.93
CA LEU A 586 18.04 -19.23 -6.28
C LEU A 586 19.04 -18.08 -6.12
N ASP A 587 19.24 -17.26 -7.17
CA ASP A 587 20.04 -16.02 -7.13
C ASP A 587 19.59 -15.11 -5.98
N GLN A 588 18.27 -14.99 -5.78
CA GLN A 588 17.71 -14.16 -4.70
C GLN A 588 17.87 -14.77 -3.29
N GLN A 589 18.13 -16.08 -3.19
CA GLN A 589 18.55 -16.72 -1.95
C GLN A 589 20.03 -16.44 -1.68
N ASP A 590 20.88 -16.48 -2.70
CA ASP A 590 22.30 -16.08 -2.61
C ASP A 590 22.46 -14.60 -2.23
N ASP A 591 21.67 -13.69 -2.82
CA ASP A 591 21.55 -12.28 -2.39
C ASP A 591 21.25 -12.17 -0.88
N THR A 592 20.36 -13.03 -0.38
CA THR A 592 19.92 -13.03 1.02
C THR A 592 21.03 -13.58 1.94
N GLU A 593 21.79 -14.58 1.49
CA GLU A 593 22.99 -15.00 2.20
C GLU A 593 24.09 -13.92 2.18
N GLN A 594 24.28 -13.21 1.07
CA GLN A 594 25.24 -12.11 0.96
C GLN A 594 24.88 -10.99 1.93
N TYR A 595 23.60 -10.60 2.01
CA TYR A 595 23.09 -9.68 3.03
C TYR A 595 23.45 -10.14 4.46
N TYR A 596 23.28 -11.42 4.81
CA TYR A 596 23.70 -11.91 6.12
C TYR A 596 25.23 -11.82 6.33
N LYS A 597 26.03 -12.20 5.32
CA LYS A 597 27.50 -12.14 5.34
C LYS A 597 28.01 -10.71 5.55
N GLU A 598 27.45 -9.74 4.83
CA GLU A 598 27.81 -8.31 4.89
C GLU A 598 27.36 -7.65 6.20
N THR A 599 26.12 -7.91 6.64
CA THR A 599 25.60 -7.40 7.93
C THR A 599 26.14 -8.15 9.15
N ARG A 600 27.00 -9.16 8.94
CA ARG A 600 27.61 -10.03 9.97
C ARG A 600 26.58 -10.81 10.80
N GLN A 601 25.40 -11.06 10.21
CA GLN A 601 24.43 -11.99 10.74
C GLN A 601 24.87 -13.43 10.43
N LYS A 602 24.36 -14.40 11.19
CA LYS A 602 24.47 -15.80 10.78
C LYS A 602 23.46 -16.07 9.66
N PRO A 603 23.80 -16.88 8.63
CA PRO A 603 22.82 -17.46 7.74
C PRO A 603 21.68 -18.12 8.54
N ARG A 604 20.45 -17.93 8.06
CA ARG A 604 19.25 -18.46 8.69
C ARG A 604 18.80 -19.70 7.93
N SER A 605 18.45 -20.75 8.66
CA SER A 605 17.82 -21.95 8.09
C SER A 605 16.55 -21.59 7.30
N TRP A 606 16.21 -22.45 6.35
CA TRP A 606 14.94 -22.40 5.61
C TRP A 606 13.77 -22.19 6.59
N SER A 607 12.86 -21.26 6.32
CA SER A 607 11.76 -20.76 7.17
C SER A 607 12.10 -19.91 8.40
N PHE A 608 13.37 -19.63 8.71
CA PHE A 608 13.79 -18.94 9.95
C PHE A 608 14.14 -17.45 9.78
N GLY A 609 13.88 -16.87 8.61
CA GLY A 609 14.01 -15.43 8.30
C GLY A 609 13.32 -14.52 9.30
N LYS A 610 13.83 -13.29 9.47
CA LYS A 610 13.36 -12.38 10.52
C LYS A 610 11.90 -11.96 10.31
N ILE A 611 11.06 -12.25 11.31
CA ILE A 611 9.72 -11.68 11.41
C ILE A 611 9.86 -10.34 12.14
N VAL A 612 9.53 -9.22 11.50
CA VAL A 612 9.58 -7.88 12.14
C VAL A 612 8.28 -7.55 12.85
N ASP A 613 8.29 -6.77 13.94
CA ASP A 613 7.05 -6.26 14.51
C ASP A 613 6.38 -5.27 13.55
N SER A 614 5.11 -5.53 13.28
CA SER A 614 4.22 -4.72 12.45
C SER A 614 3.40 -3.73 13.28
N MET A 615 3.37 -3.89 14.62
CA MET A 615 2.57 -3.08 15.54
C MET A 615 3.31 -1.84 16.08
N THR A 616 4.33 -1.36 15.36
CA THR A 616 5.16 -0.22 15.76
C THR A 616 4.52 1.14 15.43
N GLY A 617 4.93 2.19 16.15
CA GLY A 617 4.53 3.58 15.88
C GLY A 617 3.01 3.78 15.78
N ILE A 618 2.56 4.47 14.74
CA ILE A 618 1.12 4.77 14.49
C ILE A 618 0.25 3.52 14.40
N TYR A 619 0.82 2.36 14.02
CA TYR A 619 0.06 1.13 13.84
C TYR A 619 -0.34 0.48 15.18
N ALA A 620 0.38 0.76 16.27
CA ALA A 620 -0.04 0.39 17.63
C ALA A 620 -1.42 0.97 17.98
N ILE A 621 -1.67 2.22 17.58
CA ILE A 621 -2.88 2.99 17.90
C ILE A 621 -4.08 2.52 17.06
N GLY A 622 -3.83 1.97 15.88
CA GLY A 622 -4.87 1.40 15.00
C GLY A 622 -5.53 0.11 15.52
N GLY A 623 -5.04 -0.44 16.65
CA GLY A 623 -5.55 -1.66 17.28
C GLY A 623 -5.02 -2.94 16.63
N ALA A 624 -4.78 -3.96 17.45
CA ALA A 624 -4.29 -5.26 17.01
C ALA A 624 -5.43 -6.27 16.81
N THR A 625 -5.52 -6.87 15.62
CA THR A 625 -6.42 -7.99 15.30
C THR A 625 -5.58 -9.19 14.91
N THR A 626 -5.67 -10.29 15.66
CA THR A 626 -5.03 -11.56 15.30
C THR A 626 -5.78 -12.20 14.13
N ARG A 627 -5.06 -12.61 13.08
CA ARG A 627 -5.63 -13.31 11.92
C ARG A 627 -6.16 -14.70 12.32
N THR A 628 -7.18 -15.17 11.63
CA THR A 628 -7.96 -16.36 12.02
C THR A 628 -8.21 -17.29 10.83
N PRO A 629 -7.18 -18.05 10.39
CA PRO A 629 -7.32 -19.08 9.36
C PRO A 629 -8.57 -19.94 9.58
N GLY A 630 -9.30 -20.22 8.51
CA GLY A 630 -10.53 -21.00 8.52
C GLY A 630 -11.76 -20.38 9.22
N ARG A 631 -11.68 -19.15 9.72
CA ARG A 631 -12.77 -18.44 10.44
C ARG A 631 -13.06 -17.03 9.89
N TYR A 632 -12.90 -16.84 8.59
CA TYR A 632 -13.30 -15.61 7.88
C TYR A 632 -14.79 -15.64 7.49
N TYR A 633 -15.36 -14.46 7.24
CA TYR A 633 -16.79 -14.23 7.05
C TYR A 633 -17.06 -13.39 5.79
N VAL A 634 -18.24 -13.55 5.20
CA VAL A 634 -18.73 -12.77 4.07
C VAL A 634 -18.78 -11.28 4.44
N VAL A 635 -18.32 -10.43 3.53
CA VAL A 635 -18.39 -8.98 3.62
C VAL A 635 -19.55 -8.47 2.76
N ASP A 636 -20.33 -7.52 3.26
CA ASP A 636 -21.40 -6.89 2.50
C ASP A 636 -20.81 -6.02 1.36
N PRO A 637 -21.24 -6.21 0.10
CA PRO A 637 -20.65 -5.50 -1.05
C PRO A 637 -21.09 -4.03 -1.17
N ASN A 638 -22.03 -3.55 -0.35
CA ASN A 638 -22.59 -2.20 -0.46
C ASN A 638 -21.95 -1.21 0.55
N ASP A 639 -21.64 -1.67 1.76
CA ASP A 639 -21.03 -0.84 2.82
C ASP A 639 -19.67 -1.36 3.32
N GLY A 640 -19.22 -2.51 2.82
CA GLY A 640 -17.95 -3.13 3.17
C GLY A 640 -17.89 -3.72 4.58
N ARG A 641 -19.00 -3.86 5.31
CA ARG A 641 -19.03 -4.43 6.68
C ARG A 641 -18.94 -5.95 6.70
N LYS A 642 -18.51 -6.49 7.85
CA LYS A 642 -18.46 -7.94 8.08
C LYS A 642 -19.87 -8.43 8.44
N THR A 643 -20.34 -9.49 7.79
CA THR A 643 -21.59 -10.17 8.16
C THR A 643 -21.35 -11.35 9.12
N ASP A 644 -22.42 -11.94 9.65
CA ASP A 644 -22.37 -13.16 10.47
C ASP A 644 -22.33 -14.47 9.64
N VAL A 645 -22.32 -14.38 8.30
CA VAL A 645 -22.22 -15.55 7.42
C VAL A 645 -20.73 -15.94 7.27
N PRO A 646 -20.29 -17.14 7.69
CA PRO A 646 -18.91 -17.58 7.50
C PRO A 646 -18.63 -17.87 6.02
N LEU A 647 -17.40 -17.60 5.56
CA LEU A 647 -16.95 -17.98 4.21
C LEU A 647 -16.93 -19.51 4.09
N GLN A 648 -17.41 -20.02 2.96
CA GLN A 648 -17.36 -21.44 2.62
C GLN A 648 -16.24 -21.69 1.60
N SER A 649 -15.83 -22.95 1.44
CA SER A 649 -14.97 -23.39 0.33
C SER A 649 -13.74 -22.50 0.07
N THR A 650 -13.03 -22.09 1.12
CA THR A 650 -11.92 -21.14 1.03
C THR A 650 -10.64 -21.74 0.44
N HIS A 651 -10.51 -23.07 0.38
CA HIS A 651 -9.32 -23.77 -0.14
C HIS A 651 -8.02 -23.24 0.51
N GLU A 652 -8.06 -23.10 1.83
CA GLU A 652 -6.92 -22.70 2.66
C GLU A 652 -5.97 -23.87 2.95
N TYR A 653 -4.66 -23.61 2.85
CA TYR A 653 -3.57 -24.51 3.21
C TYR A 653 -2.60 -23.79 4.14
N MET A 654 -1.84 -24.53 4.95
CA MET A 654 -0.70 -24.00 5.70
C MET A 654 0.58 -24.33 4.94
N HIS A 655 1.51 -23.39 4.73
CA HIS A 655 2.81 -23.75 4.19
C HIS A 655 3.63 -24.55 5.21
N SER A 656 4.49 -25.47 4.76
CA SER A 656 5.32 -26.29 5.65
C SER A 656 6.33 -25.45 6.46
N SER A 657 6.67 -24.24 5.99
CA SER A 657 7.47 -23.26 6.75
C SER A 657 6.82 -22.82 8.08
N VAL A 658 5.50 -22.93 8.22
CA VAL A 658 4.81 -22.72 9.49
C VAL A 658 5.04 -23.90 10.43
N ARG A 659 5.03 -25.14 9.91
CA ARG A 659 5.27 -26.36 10.70
C ARG A 659 6.71 -26.43 11.19
N THR A 660 7.69 -26.18 10.32
CA THR A 660 9.13 -26.17 10.68
C THR A 660 9.38 -25.18 11.81
N ARG A 661 9.02 -23.91 11.61
CA ARG A 661 9.25 -22.84 12.60
C ARG A 661 8.58 -23.10 13.95
N VAL A 662 7.35 -23.62 13.97
CA VAL A 662 6.67 -24.00 15.23
C VAL A 662 7.31 -25.21 15.90
N ARG A 663 7.62 -26.28 15.15
CA ARG A 663 8.09 -27.55 15.76
C ARG A 663 9.56 -27.51 16.18
N LEU A 664 10.39 -26.82 15.43
CA LEU A 664 11.83 -26.66 15.69
C LEU A 664 12.12 -25.46 16.58
N LYS A 665 11.08 -24.75 17.06
CA LYS A 665 11.17 -23.57 17.94
C LYS A 665 12.03 -22.45 17.34
N GLY A 666 11.77 -22.12 16.07
CA GLY A 666 12.44 -21.03 15.38
C GLY A 666 12.17 -19.65 16.02
N PRO A 667 12.91 -18.61 15.62
CA PRO A 667 12.86 -17.29 16.28
C PRO A 667 11.47 -16.65 16.21
N GLY A 668 11.10 -15.94 17.28
CA GLY A 668 9.86 -15.17 17.38
C GLY A 668 9.85 -13.88 16.55
N VAL A 669 9.08 -12.89 17.02
CA VAL A 669 9.01 -11.56 16.40
C VAL A 669 10.21 -10.74 16.88
N ASP A 670 10.86 -10.04 15.95
CA ASP A 670 12.16 -9.39 16.10
C ASP A 670 13.27 -10.30 16.67
N ASP A 671 13.14 -11.60 16.41
CA ASP A 671 13.96 -12.70 16.96
C ASP A 671 13.84 -12.90 18.48
N GLU A 672 12.91 -12.20 19.14
CA GLU A 672 12.62 -12.35 20.57
C GLU A 672 11.79 -13.61 20.87
N GLY A 673 12.36 -14.49 21.68
CA GLY A 673 11.70 -15.72 22.14
C GLY A 673 11.45 -16.75 21.02
N LEU A 674 10.48 -17.63 21.27
CA LEU A 674 10.12 -18.72 20.36
C LEU A 674 8.91 -18.36 19.51
N TYR A 675 8.84 -18.91 18.30
CA TYR A 675 7.72 -18.70 17.38
C TYR A 675 6.43 -19.38 17.85
N GLU A 676 5.58 -18.62 18.56
CA GLU A 676 4.23 -19.00 18.97
C GLU A 676 3.16 -18.19 18.20
N PRO A 677 2.80 -18.58 16.96
CA PRO A 677 1.87 -17.83 16.11
C PRO A 677 0.48 -17.76 16.72
N LYS A 678 0.06 -16.54 17.10
CA LYS A 678 -1.20 -16.29 17.82
C LYS A 678 -2.44 -16.73 17.02
N ALA A 679 -2.35 -16.71 15.70
CA ALA A 679 -3.38 -17.22 14.78
C ALA A 679 -3.65 -18.73 14.95
N LEU A 680 -2.67 -19.51 15.44
CA LEU A 680 -2.75 -20.96 15.61
C LEU A 680 -3.03 -21.40 17.06
N ARG A 681 -3.32 -20.48 17.99
CA ARG A 681 -3.60 -20.80 19.40
C ARG A 681 -4.69 -21.87 19.58
N ASP A 682 -5.74 -21.79 18.77
CA ASP A 682 -6.87 -22.73 18.80
C ASP A 682 -6.65 -23.95 17.87
N TRP A 683 -5.58 -23.95 17.09
CA TRP A 683 -5.27 -25.01 16.12
C TRP A 683 -4.32 -26.04 16.72
N LYS A 684 -4.41 -27.28 16.25
CA LYS A 684 -3.47 -28.35 16.61
C LYS A 684 -2.96 -29.05 15.36
N LEU A 685 -1.65 -29.04 15.19
CA LEU A 685 -0.94 -29.83 14.18
C LEU A 685 -1.13 -31.33 14.42
N PHE A 686 -1.31 -32.05 13.32
CA PHE A 686 -1.22 -33.49 13.18
C PHE A 686 -0.24 -33.83 12.06
N VAL A 687 0.47 -34.94 12.26
CA VAL A 687 1.32 -35.61 11.28
C VAL A 687 0.95 -37.07 11.44
N ASP A 688 0.26 -37.62 10.44
CA ASP A 688 -0.12 -39.02 10.39
C ASP A 688 0.66 -39.72 9.27
N TYR A 689 0.94 -41.00 9.47
CA TYR A 689 1.50 -41.85 8.42
C TYR A 689 0.54 -43.00 8.27
N ASP A 690 0.06 -43.29 7.06
CA ASP A 690 -0.80 -44.46 6.85
C ASP A 690 -0.11 -45.77 7.25
N GLY A 691 -0.88 -46.85 7.33
CA GLY A 691 -0.54 -48.04 8.12
C GLY A 691 0.84 -48.67 7.82
N GLU A 692 1.32 -48.55 6.59
CA GLU A 692 2.56 -49.15 6.07
C GLU A 692 3.78 -48.25 6.33
N LYS A 693 4.38 -48.39 7.52
CA LYS A 693 5.65 -47.73 7.88
C LYS A 693 6.81 -48.01 6.90
N ASP A 694 6.76 -49.13 6.21
CA ASP A 694 7.92 -49.75 5.58
C ASP A 694 7.99 -49.49 4.05
N ARG A 695 7.21 -48.52 3.55
CA ARG A 695 7.16 -48.13 2.12
C ARG A 695 7.55 -46.67 1.82
N GLY A 696 8.09 -45.92 2.79
CA GLY A 696 8.63 -44.57 2.55
C GLY A 696 7.61 -43.51 2.10
N GLY A 697 6.31 -43.74 2.35
CA GLY A 697 5.25 -42.80 2.00
C GLY A 697 5.36 -41.48 2.76
N ARG A 698 5.03 -40.36 2.09
CA ARG A 698 4.96 -39.03 2.71
C ARG A 698 3.78 -38.99 3.71
N PRO A 699 3.93 -38.29 4.86
CA PRO A 699 2.87 -38.19 5.85
C PRO A 699 1.76 -37.23 5.45
N ASP A 700 0.56 -37.52 5.96
CA ASP A 700 -0.58 -36.60 5.97
C ASP A 700 -0.34 -35.54 7.06
N VAL A 701 -0.07 -34.31 6.64
CA VAL A 701 0.18 -33.17 7.54
C VAL A 701 -0.97 -32.17 7.45
N PHE A 702 -1.59 -31.87 8.59
CA PHE A 702 -2.72 -30.95 8.66
C PHE A 702 -2.91 -30.36 10.07
N TRP A 703 -3.54 -29.20 10.15
CA TRP A 703 -3.96 -28.55 11.38
C TRP A 703 -5.46 -28.79 11.60
N LYS A 704 -5.90 -29.11 12.82
CA LYS A 704 -7.33 -29.21 13.19
C LYS A 704 -7.68 -28.21 14.28
N LEU A 705 -8.79 -27.49 14.08
CA LEU A 705 -9.27 -26.46 15.00
C LEU A 705 -9.91 -27.10 16.25
N ARG A 706 -9.60 -26.54 17.43
CA ARG A 706 -10.05 -27.01 18.75
C ARG A 706 -11.02 -26.03 19.40
N THR A 707 -12.09 -25.67 18.71
CA THR A 707 -13.13 -24.77 19.22
C THR A 707 -14.45 -25.50 19.52
N SER A 708 -15.20 -24.96 20.47
CA SER A 708 -16.61 -25.28 20.73
C SER A 708 -17.59 -24.50 19.84
N GLU A 709 -17.11 -23.50 19.09
CA GLU A 709 -17.91 -22.78 18.09
C GLU A 709 -18.60 -23.77 17.14
N ARG A 710 -19.90 -23.58 16.91
CA ARG A 710 -20.67 -24.41 15.95
C ARG A 710 -20.52 -23.90 14.52
N ASN A 711 -20.60 -22.58 14.33
CA ASN A 711 -20.59 -21.88 13.05
C ASN A 711 -19.18 -21.74 12.45
N VAL A 712 -18.43 -22.83 12.32
CA VAL A 712 -17.13 -22.86 11.65
C VAL A 712 -17.17 -23.84 10.48
N THR A 713 -16.89 -23.31 9.29
CA THR A 713 -16.84 -24.01 8.00
C THR A 713 -15.55 -24.82 7.87
N THR A 714 -14.39 -24.20 8.07
CA THR A 714 -13.08 -24.85 7.91
C THR A 714 -12.55 -25.36 9.26
N ARG A 715 -12.79 -26.64 9.56
CA ARG A 715 -12.29 -27.31 10.80
C ARG A 715 -10.93 -28.00 10.64
N THR A 716 -10.41 -28.09 9.41
CA THR A 716 -9.10 -28.69 9.11
C THR A 716 -8.46 -27.90 7.97
N ILE A 717 -7.18 -27.58 8.11
CA ILE A 717 -6.36 -26.92 7.09
C ILE A 717 -5.18 -27.87 6.78
N PRO A 718 -5.10 -28.46 5.57
CA PRO A 718 -3.97 -29.30 5.18
C PRO A 718 -2.68 -28.48 5.02
N GLU A 719 -1.53 -29.15 5.06
CA GLU A 719 -0.27 -28.56 4.62
C GLU A 719 -0.24 -28.45 3.09
N ALA A 720 0.38 -27.39 2.56
CA ALA A 720 0.52 -27.19 1.12
C ALA A 720 1.58 -28.14 0.56
N PRO A 721 1.36 -28.79 -0.60
CA PRO A 721 2.37 -29.63 -1.23
C PRO A 721 3.46 -28.76 -1.87
N LEU A 722 4.70 -28.92 -1.42
CA LEU A 722 5.86 -28.26 -2.02
C LEU A 722 6.02 -28.64 -3.49
N LEU A 723 6.08 -27.64 -4.36
CA LEU A 723 6.38 -27.74 -5.79
C LEU A 723 7.90 -27.81 -6.03
N SER A 724 8.38 -27.77 -7.28
CA SER A 724 9.80 -28.01 -7.60
C SER A 724 10.74 -26.97 -6.99
N LEU A 725 10.54 -25.69 -7.33
CA LEU A 725 11.40 -24.58 -6.92
C LEU A 725 11.45 -24.37 -5.40
N GLU A 726 10.37 -24.72 -4.70
CA GLU A 726 10.31 -24.70 -3.23
C GLU A 726 11.12 -25.82 -2.57
N ARG A 727 11.43 -26.90 -3.32
CA ARG A 727 12.33 -27.98 -2.90
C ARG A 727 13.77 -27.69 -3.28
N GLU A 728 14.01 -27.09 -4.44
CA GLU A 728 15.34 -26.64 -4.85
C GLU A 728 15.92 -25.65 -3.80
N LEU A 729 15.11 -24.72 -3.29
CA LEU A 729 15.46 -23.86 -2.14
C LEU A 729 15.56 -24.58 -0.78
N LEU A 730 14.96 -25.76 -0.62
CA LEU A 730 14.99 -26.57 0.61
C LEU A 730 16.20 -27.53 0.63
N GLU A 731 16.62 -28.02 -0.53
CA GLU A 731 17.81 -28.87 -0.73
C GLU A 731 19.11 -28.11 -0.39
N MET A 732 19.06 -26.77 -0.38
CA MET A 732 20.10 -25.89 0.19
C MET A 732 20.23 -25.99 1.73
N ASP A 733 19.22 -26.52 2.44
CA ASP A 733 19.22 -26.75 3.88
C ASP A 733 18.83 -28.21 4.19
N PRO A 734 19.78 -29.18 4.06
CA PRO A 734 19.49 -30.61 4.20
C PRO A 734 18.96 -31.02 5.58
N GLU A 735 19.26 -30.27 6.64
CA GLU A 735 18.70 -30.52 7.98
C GLU A 735 17.20 -30.19 8.01
N MET A 736 16.80 -29.10 7.36
CA MET A 736 15.39 -28.78 7.14
C MET A 736 14.72 -29.71 6.13
N GLU A 737 15.42 -30.15 5.08
CA GLU A 737 14.88 -31.06 4.05
C GLU A 737 14.40 -32.39 4.66
N GLU A 738 15.24 -33.05 5.48
CA GLU A 738 14.82 -34.26 6.19
C GLU A 738 13.66 -33.99 7.16
N PHE A 739 13.69 -32.87 7.90
CA PHE A 739 12.60 -32.54 8.82
C PHE A 739 11.27 -32.22 8.09
N VAL A 740 11.34 -31.65 6.89
CA VAL A 740 10.19 -31.35 6.04
C VAL A 740 9.58 -32.63 5.47
N PHE A 741 10.38 -33.56 4.93
CA PHE A 741 9.85 -34.78 4.31
C PHE A 741 9.61 -35.95 5.27
N ARG A 742 10.32 -36.04 6.39
CA ARG A 742 10.21 -37.12 7.39
C ARG A 742 9.82 -36.64 8.81
N PRO A 743 8.85 -35.72 8.99
CA PRO A 743 8.52 -35.18 10.31
C PRO A 743 8.02 -36.27 11.27
N ALA A 744 8.55 -36.29 12.50
CA ALA A 744 8.15 -37.29 13.49
C ALA A 744 6.64 -37.22 13.81
N PRO A 745 5.92 -38.35 13.89
CA PRO A 745 4.46 -38.42 14.00
C PRO A 745 3.92 -37.86 15.33
N THR A 746 2.66 -37.43 15.35
CA THR A 746 2.09 -36.83 16.57
C THR A 746 1.65 -37.86 17.62
N ALA A 747 1.99 -37.59 18.89
CA ALA A 747 1.99 -38.54 20.00
C ALA A 747 0.62 -39.15 20.42
N ARG A 748 -0.50 -38.84 19.75
CA ARG A 748 -1.77 -39.55 19.98
C ARG A 748 -1.87 -40.87 19.22
N ASN A 749 -1.18 -41.00 18.08
CA ASN A 749 -1.32 -42.20 17.25
C ASN A 749 -0.48 -43.38 17.73
N SER A 750 0.63 -43.14 18.43
CA SER A 750 1.35 -44.19 19.17
C SER A 750 0.45 -44.85 20.23
N VAL A 751 -0.21 -44.05 21.08
CA VAL A 751 -1.10 -44.56 22.15
C VAL A 751 -2.36 -45.24 21.59
N ARG A 752 -2.95 -44.70 20.51
CA ARG A 752 -4.10 -45.34 19.84
C ARG A 752 -3.71 -46.64 19.12
N ARG A 753 -2.54 -46.70 18.46
CA ARG A 753 -2.00 -47.94 17.86
C ARG A 753 -1.65 -48.97 18.94
N ALA A 754 -1.05 -48.57 20.06
CA ALA A 754 -0.77 -49.47 21.19
C ALA A 754 -2.05 -50.12 21.75
N ARG A 755 -3.12 -49.33 21.95
CA ARG A 755 -4.45 -49.85 22.37
C ARG A 755 -5.17 -50.67 21.30
N ALA A 756 -4.87 -50.47 20.01
CA ALA A 756 -5.38 -51.31 18.93
C ALA A 756 -4.64 -52.65 18.84
N ALA A 757 -3.30 -52.62 18.97
CA ALA A 757 -2.44 -53.80 18.99
C ALA A 757 -2.73 -54.70 20.20
N SER A 758 -2.91 -54.14 21.41
CA SER A 758 -3.27 -54.95 22.58
C SER A 758 -4.66 -55.58 22.42
N ARG A 759 -5.63 -54.87 21.80
CA ARG A 759 -6.96 -55.42 21.46
C ARG A 759 -6.95 -56.46 20.33
N SER A 760 -5.95 -56.47 19.44
CA SER A 760 -5.79 -57.52 18.44
C SER A 760 -5.09 -58.75 19.02
N GLN A 761 -4.12 -58.56 19.92
CA GLN A 761 -3.51 -59.65 20.70
C GLN A 761 -4.50 -60.30 21.67
N SER A 762 -5.37 -59.53 22.34
CA SER A 762 -6.45 -60.07 23.19
C SER A 762 -7.64 -60.65 22.41
N ARG A 763 -7.51 -60.81 21.09
CA ARG A 763 -8.41 -61.56 20.20
C ARG A 763 -7.68 -62.70 19.46
N ARG A 764 -6.43 -62.99 19.85
CA ARG A 764 -5.58 -64.08 19.36
C ARG A 764 -4.99 -64.91 20.52
N ARG A 765 -5.70 -64.90 21.65
CA ARG A 765 -5.53 -65.75 22.83
C ARG A 765 -6.92 -66.17 23.29
#